data_AF-Q2GQF3-F1
#
_entry.id   AF-Q2GQF3-F1
#
_cell.length_a   1.000
_cell.length_b   1.000
_cell.length_c   1.000
_cell.angle_alpha   90.00
_cell.angle_beta   90.00
_cell.angle_gamma   90.00
#
_symmetry.space_group_name_H-M   'P 1'
#
loop_
_entity.id
_entity.type
_entity.pdbx_description
1 polymer ?
#
loop_
_entity_poly.entity_id
_entity_poly.type
_entity_poly.pdbx_seq_one_letter_code
_entity_poly.pdbx_strand_id
1 'polypeptide(L)'
;MTAIPRHWRPRGSGGRAKTRPPTSPRRSCSTQRPPFDPALAERRKAAGFVGDRLRCGAGSVSKLRVTKSHSCKSFVSLATPSRGEAGEDGLNGSKGHKGLAATPELLCRQLKMARNLVKIAQRAESLVVGTYQQMMRRSASVLTMLNKMPDPGESLTVADGAFCISREQLDFGDLGRQAVLDACQGPLKKSKDLWKRLNDAVAALRARKRVDKKGATGPRKGPIPANHGMKGQKKERLIENKMVSSPYRYASKLGALCAALITQGINAAVTFAIPSKVGDGGHSYAPLDPAPLGISFEFFAFPSYLTNVTATNQCLSNWKDLTGVWPPIRIGGTTQDRASFDASTSAYVVYSVANPADAPMTLTFGPKFMTLAGTYPGSVVVGLNRGKNNIDNTIAAAKVAVAEVKNLLAIELGNEPEYYSKDGQPIARGTWNPSVDASSQVDWNIRIGSAVGKNNIIQAGNWNQAPPQWGAAQLIAKENATSKQYVRHYAHHNYPGGDIQKLQSHSQTASNVRSMFAADVAAVKQQTGKEYVLGETNSVSGGGAANVSPTFGAALWTMDYALRAAATHISRTYFHHGTVGNCQYCFWGRYSMGAPYYGATAAVALTAGARTIPALDDGSAKEGVYVVFDGEGRAFRLLMDNYLFLPGAVS
;
A
#
# COMPACT_ATOMS: atom_id res chain seq x y z
N MET A 1 -26.20 -2.34 -73.91
CA MET A 1 -27.35 -1.72 -73.21
C MET A 1 -26.75 -0.70 -72.24
N THR A 2 -26.61 0.59 -72.59
CA THR A 2 -27.60 1.69 -72.43
C THR A 2 -28.16 1.81 -70.99
N ALA A 3 -28.21 2.98 -70.33
CA ALA A 3 -27.87 4.35 -70.76
C ALA A 3 -27.46 5.29 -69.59
N ILE A 4 -26.98 6.49 -69.96
CA ILE A 4 -26.76 7.68 -69.12
C ILE A 4 -28.11 8.42 -68.96
N PRO A 5 -28.29 9.29 -67.94
CA PRO A 5 -28.55 10.70 -68.29
C PRO A 5 -27.78 11.73 -67.44
N ARG A 6 -27.64 12.94 -68.01
CA ARG A 6 -26.86 14.07 -67.47
C ARG A 6 -27.75 15.14 -66.80
N HIS A 7 -27.12 15.93 -65.93
CA HIS A 7 -27.38 17.36 -65.59
C HIS A 7 -28.79 17.81 -65.18
N TRP A 8 -28.84 18.80 -64.26
CA TRP A 8 -29.55 20.08 -64.49
C TRP A 8 -29.01 21.18 -63.54
N ARG A 9 -28.82 22.40 -64.06
CA ARG A 9 -28.49 23.65 -63.33
C ARG A 9 -28.93 24.84 -64.20
N PRO A 10 -29.64 25.83 -63.64
CA PRO A 10 -29.37 27.26 -63.92
C PRO A 10 -29.12 28.03 -62.59
N ARG A 11 -28.24 29.05 -62.50
CA ARG A 11 -28.37 30.48 -62.91
C ARG A 11 -29.66 31.15 -62.38
N GLY A 12 -29.67 32.34 -61.75
CA GLY A 12 -28.59 33.22 -61.30
C GLY A 12 -28.92 34.73 -61.47
N SER A 13 -28.95 35.50 -60.38
CA SER A 13 -28.99 36.98 -60.30
C SER A 13 -28.85 37.40 -58.82
N GLY A 14 -28.34 38.56 -58.40
CA GLY A 14 -27.82 39.73 -59.13
C GLY A 14 -28.18 41.02 -58.38
N GLY A 15 -27.26 41.62 -57.59
CA GLY A 15 -27.52 42.86 -56.85
C GLY A 15 -26.28 43.48 -56.22
N ARG A 16 -26.02 44.78 -56.48
CA ARG A 16 -24.83 45.53 -56.04
C ARG A 16 -25.17 46.69 -55.09
N ALA A 17 -24.38 46.80 -54.02
CA ALA A 17 -23.76 48.01 -53.42
C ALA A 17 -24.52 49.36 -53.24
N LYS A 18 -24.41 49.90 -52.01
CA LYS A 18 -24.21 51.32 -51.58
C LYS A 18 -23.59 51.25 -50.15
N THR A 19 -22.42 51.77 -49.73
CA THR A 19 -21.86 53.15 -49.66
C THR A 19 -22.74 54.15 -48.88
N ARG A 20 -22.29 54.92 -47.85
CA ARG A 20 -20.96 55.14 -47.20
C ARG A 20 -21.15 55.78 -45.78
N PRO A 21 -20.12 55.83 -44.89
CA PRO A 21 -20.17 56.46 -43.54
C PRO A 21 -19.35 57.77 -43.39
N PRO A 22 -19.65 58.60 -42.36
CA PRO A 22 -18.71 58.91 -41.24
C PRO A 22 -19.41 58.71 -39.85
N THR A 23 -18.99 59.15 -38.64
CA THR A 23 -17.95 60.05 -38.08
C THR A 23 -17.13 59.42 -36.92
N SER A 24 -16.08 60.12 -36.46
CA SER A 24 -14.86 59.63 -35.79
C SER A 24 -14.51 60.50 -34.53
N PRO A 25 -13.32 60.46 -33.84
CA PRO A 25 -12.35 59.38 -33.45
C PRO A 25 -11.65 59.55 -32.04
N ARG A 26 -10.61 58.71 -31.77
CA ARG A 26 -9.46 58.84 -30.80
C ARG A 26 -9.76 58.49 -29.32
N ARG A 27 -8.82 57.96 -28.51
CA ARG A 27 -7.32 57.94 -28.57
C ARG A 27 -6.68 56.56 -28.37
N SER A 28 -5.40 56.48 -28.75
CA SER A 28 -4.45 55.37 -28.62
C SER A 28 -3.51 55.51 -27.41
N CYS A 29 -2.90 54.40 -26.96
CA CYS A 29 -1.47 54.38 -26.60
C CYS A 29 -0.91 52.95 -26.68
N SER A 30 0.31 52.81 -27.21
CA SER A 30 1.07 51.56 -27.33
C SER A 30 2.46 51.76 -26.73
N THR A 31 3.06 50.69 -26.18
CA THR A 31 4.53 50.48 -26.19
C THR A 31 4.85 49.01 -25.92
N GLN A 32 5.71 48.42 -26.74
CA GLN A 32 6.34 47.11 -26.51
C GLN A 32 7.55 47.24 -25.56
N ARG A 33 7.96 46.15 -24.91
CA ARG A 33 9.33 45.92 -24.39
C ARG A 33 9.74 44.44 -24.51
N PRO A 34 11.05 44.10 -24.45
CA PRO A 34 11.66 43.10 -25.34
C PRO A 34 12.11 41.80 -24.58
N PRO A 35 12.92 40.87 -25.15
CA PRO A 35 13.07 39.51 -24.63
C PRO A 35 14.06 39.38 -23.45
N PHE A 36 14.05 38.19 -22.83
CA PHE A 36 14.81 37.86 -21.62
C PHE A 36 16.25 37.42 -21.92
N ASP A 37 17.21 37.86 -21.09
CA ASP A 37 18.66 37.62 -21.22
C ASP A 37 19.15 36.65 -20.11
N PRO A 38 19.79 35.51 -20.44
CA PRO A 38 20.19 34.49 -19.47
C PRO A 38 21.57 34.76 -18.83
N ALA A 39 21.72 35.85 -18.08
CA ALA A 39 22.99 36.22 -17.44
C ALA A 39 22.86 36.75 -15.98
N LEU A 40 22.18 36.01 -15.10
CA LEU A 40 22.10 36.37 -13.67
C LEU A 40 22.19 35.15 -12.70
N ALA A 41 22.96 34.13 -13.07
CA ALA A 41 23.07 32.87 -12.33
C ALA A 41 24.50 32.54 -11.81
N GLU A 42 25.40 33.53 -11.75
CA GLU A 42 26.68 33.40 -11.03
C GLU A 42 27.03 34.68 -10.25
N ARG A 43 26.81 34.65 -8.92
CA ARG A 43 27.59 35.33 -7.88
C ARG A 43 27.05 34.92 -6.50
N ARG A 44 27.96 34.72 -5.53
CA ARG A 44 27.73 34.38 -4.10
C ARG A 44 27.45 32.91 -3.76
N LYS A 45 28.41 32.04 -4.10
CA LYS A 45 29.04 31.21 -3.03
C LYS A 45 30.13 32.05 -2.38
N ALA A 46 30.08 32.24 -1.05
CA ALA A 46 31.17 32.59 -0.12
C ALA A 46 30.68 33.51 1.02
N ALA A 47 30.39 32.92 2.18
CA ALA A 47 30.59 33.47 3.54
C ALA A 47 30.04 32.44 4.54
N GLY A 48 30.88 31.98 5.47
CA GLY A 48 30.45 31.13 6.58
C GLY A 48 30.38 31.91 7.90
N PHE A 49 29.72 31.32 8.90
CA PHE A 49 29.72 31.69 10.32
C PHE A 49 29.39 33.15 10.70
N VAL A 50 28.32 33.30 11.49
CA VAL A 50 28.38 33.66 12.93
C VAL A 50 27.03 33.26 13.52
N GLY A 51 27.03 32.62 14.69
CA GLY A 51 25.80 32.31 15.42
C GLY A 51 25.54 33.37 16.48
N ASP A 52 24.26 33.68 16.72
CA ASP A 52 23.89 34.53 17.84
C ASP A 52 22.65 34.02 18.59
N ARG A 53 22.68 34.17 19.92
CA ARG A 53 21.62 33.70 20.83
C ARG A 53 20.63 34.83 21.06
N LEU A 54 19.34 34.58 20.87
CA LEU A 54 18.28 35.44 21.42
C LEU A 54 17.30 34.64 22.29
N ARG A 55 16.95 35.24 23.44
CA ARG A 55 16.15 34.62 24.50
C ARG A 55 14.65 34.83 24.30
N CYS A 56 13.90 33.98 25.01
CA CYS A 56 12.46 33.96 25.22
C CYS A 56 11.70 35.31 25.13
N GLY A 57 10.60 35.29 24.38
CA GLY A 57 9.43 36.16 24.58
C GLY A 57 8.16 35.30 24.54
N ALA A 58 7.27 35.44 25.53
CA ALA A 58 6.07 34.62 25.65
C ALA A 58 4.85 35.28 24.96
N GLY A 59 3.99 34.49 24.32
CA GLY A 59 2.78 35.03 23.67
C GLY A 59 1.82 33.97 23.11
N SER A 60 0.80 33.62 23.90
CA SER A 60 -0.56 33.22 23.47
C SER A 60 -0.76 32.41 22.17
N VAL A 61 -1.07 31.10 22.31
CA VAL A 61 -1.87 30.37 21.30
C VAL A 61 -3.06 29.67 21.96
N SER A 62 -4.24 29.91 21.39
CA SER A 62 -5.56 29.46 21.85
C SER A 62 -5.73 27.94 21.78
N LYS A 63 -6.33 27.35 22.83
CA LYS A 63 -6.59 25.89 22.89
C LYS A 63 -7.84 25.53 22.09
N LEU A 64 -7.69 24.71 21.03
CA LEU A 64 -8.81 23.97 20.45
C LEU A 64 -9.04 22.66 21.23
N ARG A 65 -10.31 22.27 21.34
CA ARG A 65 -10.83 21.27 22.28
C ARG A 65 -10.93 19.90 21.60
N VAL A 66 -10.27 18.87 22.14
CA VAL A 66 -10.53 17.46 21.75
C VAL A 66 -11.13 16.72 22.95
N THR A 67 -12.33 16.19 22.75
CA THR A 67 -13.11 15.44 23.73
C THR A 67 -12.48 14.08 24.04
N LYS A 68 -12.28 13.77 25.33
CA LYS A 68 -11.99 12.40 25.80
C LYS A 68 -13.24 11.82 26.48
N SER A 69 -13.65 10.64 26.02
CA SER A 69 -14.65 9.81 26.69
C SER A 69 -14.13 9.28 28.03
N HIS A 70 -15.06 8.97 28.93
CA HIS A 70 -14.81 8.45 30.28
C HIS A 70 -14.25 7.00 30.20
N SER A 71 -13.58 6.42 31.19
CA SER A 71 -13.88 6.43 32.64
C SER A 71 -12.71 5.90 33.52
N CYS A 72 -12.96 5.71 34.83
CA CYS A 72 -12.15 4.98 35.82
C CYS A 72 -10.95 5.68 36.51
N LYS A 73 -11.27 6.68 37.36
CA LYS A 73 -10.69 6.94 38.70
C LYS A 73 -11.81 7.52 39.57
N SER A 74 -11.94 7.35 40.88
CA SER A 74 -11.49 6.32 41.85
C SER A 74 -12.45 6.41 43.04
N PHE A 75 -12.63 5.32 43.80
CA PHE A 75 -13.49 5.35 45.01
C PHE A 75 -12.76 5.93 46.24
N VAL A 76 -13.56 6.30 47.25
CA VAL A 76 -13.21 6.69 48.64
C VAL A 76 -12.86 8.17 48.89
N SER A 77 -13.83 8.88 49.48
CA SER A 77 -13.62 9.78 50.61
C SER A 77 -14.82 9.61 51.57
N LEU A 78 -14.59 9.68 52.89
CA LEU A 78 -15.61 9.50 53.93
C LEU A 78 -15.38 10.52 55.05
N ALA A 79 -16.39 11.37 55.29
CA ALA A 79 -16.64 12.13 56.53
C ALA A 79 -15.61 13.23 56.92
N THR A 80 -15.93 14.39 57.55
CA THR A 80 -17.18 15.01 58.09
C THR A 80 -17.17 16.56 57.80
N PRO A 81 -17.75 17.52 58.59
CA PRO A 81 -18.96 18.24 58.18
C PRO A 81 -18.84 19.80 58.15
N SER A 82 -19.80 20.49 57.52
CA SER A 82 -20.08 21.92 57.79
C SER A 82 -21.56 22.28 57.51
N ARG A 83 -21.99 23.48 57.92
CA ARG A 83 -23.39 23.87 58.26
C ARG A 83 -24.11 24.72 57.18
N GLY A 84 -25.45 24.73 57.23
CA GLY A 84 -26.34 25.76 56.69
C GLY A 84 -26.71 25.59 55.20
N GLU A 85 -27.88 26.02 54.69
CA GLU A 85 -29.08 26.61 55.30
C GLU A 85 -30.37 26.17 54.54
N ALA A 86 -31.52 26.56 55.10
CA ALA A 86 -32.90 26.19 54.80
C ALA A 86 -33.47 26.45 53.37
N GLY A 87 -34.63 25.83 53.10
CA GLY A 87 -35.51 26.05 51.94
C GLY A 87 -36.63 25.01 51.90
N GLU A 88 -37.90 25.43 51.99
CA GLU A 88 -39.07 24.57 52.28
C GLU A 88 -39.86 24.09 51.03
N ASP A 89 -40.88 23.26 51.28
CA ASP A 89 -42.04 22.88 50.45
C ASP A 89 -41.86 21.97 49.19
N GLY A 90 -42.62 20.89 49.00
CA GLY A 90 -43.63 20.28 49.90
C GLY A 90 -44.35 19.03 49.35
N LEU A 91 -45.13 18.39 50.25
CA LEU A 91 -46.27 17.46 50.05
C LEU A 91 -46.09 15.96 49.65
N ASN A 92 -46.32 15.12 50.68
CA ASN A 92 -47.12 13.87 50.73
C ASN A 92 -46.64 12.53 50.11
N GLY A 93 -46.63 11.48 50.96
CA GLY A 93 -46.77 10.07 50.51
C GLY A 93 -45.91 9.00 51.21
N SER A 94 -45.89 8.91 52.54
CA SER A 94 -45.02 7.95 53.25
C SER A 94 -45.64 6.54 53.46
N LYS A 95 -44.99 5.51 52.89
CA LYS A 95 -44.84 4.15 53.48
C LYS A 95 -43.70 3.42 52.75
N GLY A 96 -42.66 3.04 53.49
CA GLY A 96 -41.33 2.79 52.89
C GLY A 96 -41.02 1.34 52.50
N HIS A 97 -39.95 1.20 51.70
CA HIS A 97 -39.23 -0.05 51.50
C HIS A 97 -37.73 0.13 51.75
N LYS A 98 -37.15 -0.86 52.43
CA LYS A 98 -35.75 -0.85 52.90
C LYS A 98 -34.81 -1.17 51.74
N GLY A 99 -33.73 -0.40 51.59
CA GLY A 99 -32.64 -0.76 50.68
C GLY A 99 -31.97 -2.06 51.14
N LEU A 100 -31.74 -3.00 50.21
CA LEU A 100 -31.03 -4.24 50.52
C LEU A 100 -29.56 -3.96 50.81
N ALA A 101 -29.11 -4.27 52.03
CA ALA A 101 -27.69 -4.38 52.32
C ALA A 101 -27.09 -5.58 51.58
N ALA A 102 -25.98 -5.37 50.88
CA ALA A 102 -25.24 -6.44 50.21
C ALA A 102 -24.74 -7.47 51.24
N THR A 103 -25.04 -8.76 51.02
CA THR A 103 -24.58 -9.82 51.94
C THR A 103 -23.05 -9.97 51.91
N PRO A 104 -22.41 -10.46 53.00
CA PRO A 104 -20.96 -10.63 53.06
C PRO A 104 -20.38 -11.49 51.92
N GLU A 105 -21.16 -12.43 51.40
CA GLU A 105 -20.78 -13.25 50.25
C GLU A 105 -20.71 -12.47 48.94
N LEU A 106 -21.63 -11.54 48.71
CA LEU A 106 -21.64 -10.68 47.52
C LEU A 106 -20.41 -9.75 47.52
N LEU A 107 -20.10 -9.16 48.68
CA LEU A 107 -18.90 -8.35 48.90
C LEU A 107 -17.63 -9.17 48.65
N CYS A 108 -17.57 -10.42 49.14
CA CYS A 108 -16.44 -11.32 48.91
C CYS A 108 -16.27 -11.73 47.43
N ARG A 109 -17.37 -11.89 46.67
CA ARG A 109 -17.33 -12.11 45.21
C ARG A 109 -16.81 -10.86 44.48
N GLN A 110 -17.31 -9.68 44.81
CA GLN A 110 -16.86 -8.41 44.23
C GLN A 110 -15.36 -8.14 44.48
N LEU A 111 -14.87 -8.38 45.71
CA LEU A 111 -13.44 -8.26 46.04
C LEU A 111 -12.55 -9.26 45.27
N LYS A 112 -13.01 -10.50 45.05
CA LYS A 112 -12.31 -11.47 44.19
C LYS A 112 -12.23 -11.01 42.73
N MET A 113 -13.31 -10.41 42.22
CA MET A 113 -13.40 -9.89 40.85
C MET A 113 -12.48 -8.67 40.65
N ALA A 114 -12.53 -7.67 41.54
CA ALA A 114 -11.65 -6.51 41.52
C ALA A 114 -10.16 -6.90 41.56
N ARG A 115 -9.79 -7.87 42.43
CA ARG A 115 -8.41 -8.40 42.49
C ARG A 115 -7.97 -9.08 41.19
N ASN A 116 -8.88 -9.67 40.42
CA ASN A 116 -8.56 -10.27 39.13
C ASN A 116 -8.41 -9.20 38.04
N LEU A 117 -9.27 -8.18 38.02
CA LEU A 117 -9.15 -7.02 37.12
C LEU A 117 -7.82 -6.27 37.31
N VAL A 118 -7.39 -6.01 38.55
CA VAL A 118 -6.09 -5.37 38.84
C VAL A 118 -4.92 -6.19 38.28
N LYS A 119 -4.97 -7.54 38.34
CA LYS A 119 -3.94 -8.40 37.75
C LYS A 119 -3.93 -8.40 36.22
N ILE A 120 -5.10 -8.22 35.61
CA ILE A 120 -5.22 -8.11 34.14
C ILE A 120 -4.64 -6.76 33.70
N ALA A 121 -5.00 -5.66 34.37
CA ALA A 121 -4.43 -4.34 34.12
C ALA A 121 -2.89 -4.32 34.28
N GLN A 122 -2.36 -4.86 35.38
CA GLN A 122 -0.91 -4.96 35.60
C GLN A 122 -0.18 -5.80 34.54
N ARG A 123 -0.83 -6.83 33.98
CA ARG A 123 -0.27 -7.63 32.87
C ARG A 123 -0.28 -6.84 31.56
N ALA A 124 -1.37 -6.13 31.26
CA ALA A 124 -1.46 -5.27 30.08
C ALA A 124 -0.42 -4.13 30.12
N GLU A 125 -0.29 -3.43 31.26
CA GLU A 125 0.74 -2.41 31.46
C GLU A 125 2.15 -3.00 31.31
N SER A 126 2.44 -4.17 31.90
CA SER A 126 3.73 -4.84 31.76
C SER A 126 4.05 -5.22 30.30
N LEU A 127 3.03 -5.59 29.51
CA LEU A 127 3.17 -5.90 28.09
C LEU A 127 3.52 -4.65 27.28
N VAL A 128 2.76 -3.56 27.46
CA VAL A 128 3.01 -2.26 26.80
C VAL A 128 4.41 -1.72 27.14
N VAL A 129 4.82 -1.82 28.40
CA VAL A 129 6.17 -1.48 28.88
C VAL A 129 7.24 -2.32 28.17
N GLY A 130 7.01 -3.63 28.00
CA GLY A 130 7.89 -4.53 27.26
C GLY A 130 8.03 -4.16 25.77
N THR A 131 6.90 -3.97 25.08
CA THR A 131 6.86 -3.56 23.66
C THR A 131 7.60 -2.23 23.45
N TYR A 132 7.38 -1.25 24.32
CA TYR A 132 8.07 0.05 24.25
C TYR A 132 9.59 -0.10 24.45
N GLN A 133 10.05 -0.95 25.39
CA GLN A 133 11.50 -1.23 25.52
C GLN A 133 12.10 -1.95 24.32
N GLN A 134 11.31 -2.73 23.58
CA GLN A 134 11.76 -3.42 22.38
C GLN A 134 11.89 -2.45 21.21
N MET A 135 10.90 -1.55 21.04
CA MET A 135 10.93 -0.46 20.07
C MET A 135 12.15 0.44 20.27
N MET A 136 12.38 0.96 21.48
CA MET A 136 13.51 1.84 21.77
C MET A 136 14.88 1.15 21.59
N ARG A 137 14.98 -0.16 21.87
CA ARG A 137 16.20 -0.96 21.60
C ARG A 137 16.44 -1.14 20.11
N ARG A 138 15.40 -1.39 19.31
CA ARG A 138 15.50 -1.44 17.84
C ARG A 138 15.96 -0.11 17.26
N SER A 139 15.38 1.01 17.69
CA SER A 139 15.80 2.35 17.25
C SER A 139 17.29 2.63 17.54
N ALA A 140 17.78 2.29 18.73
CA ALA A 140 19.20 2.43 19.06
C ALA A 140 20.12 1.49 18.23
N SER A 141 19.65 0.28 17.91
CA SER A 141 20.39 -0.66 17.06
C SER A 141 20.54 -0.14 15.62
N VAL A 142 19.45 0.35 15.02
CA VAL A 142 19.45 0.95 13.67
C VAL A 142 20.42 2.13 13.59
N LEU A 143 20.36 3.06 14.56
CA LEU A 143 21.29 4.20 14.65
C LEU A 143 22.76 3.78 14.85
N THR A 144 23.01 2.56 15.33
CA THR A 144 24.35 1.99 15.45
C THR A 144 24.81 1.32 14.14
N MET A 145 23.90 0.66 13.43
CA MET A 145 24.15 0.01 12.13
C MET A 145 24.34 1.01 10.98
N LEU A 146 23.63 2.15 11.01
CA LEU A 146 23.82 3.25 10.04
C LEU A 146 25.24 3.85 10.05
N ASN A 147 26.00 3.62 11.13
CA ASN A 147 27.42 3.99 11.25
C ASN A 147 28.37 2.83 10.90
N LYS A 148 27.85 1.74 10.31
CA LYS A 148 28.58 0.53 9.94
C LYS A 148 28.14 -0.01 8.57
N MET A 149 27.67 0.87 7.66
CA MET A 149 27.47 0.45 6.27
C MET A 149 28.82 -0.02 5.70
N PRO A 150 28.92 -1.27 5.19
CA PRO A 150 30.17 -1.78 4.62
C PRO A 150 30.51 -1.12 3.27
N ASP A 151 31.78 -1.16 2.89
CA ASP A 151 32.24 -0.72 1.58
C ASP A 151 31.98 -1.78 0.47
N PRO A 152 31.99 -1.41 -0.83
CA PRO A 152 31.79 -2.37 -1.92
C PRO A 152 32.81 -3.52 -1.89
N GLY A 153 32.30 -4.75 -1.79
CA GLY A 153 33.11 -5.97 -1.64
C GLY A 153 33.11 -6.57 -0.23
N GLU A 154 32.54 -5.88 0.76
CA GLU A 154 32.36 -6.40 2.12
C GLU A 154 30.99 -7.11 2.32
N SER A 155 30.93 -8.05 3.26
CA SER A 155 29.73 -8.84 3.57
C SER A 155 28.87 -8.19 4.66
N LEU A 156 27.56 -8.07 4.42
CA LEU A 156 26.59 -7.66 5.43
C LEU A 156 26.06 -8.88 6.20
N THR A 157 26.42 -9.01 7.48
CA THR A 157 25.84 -10.01 8.39
C THR A 157 24.69 -9.41 9.19
N VAL A 158 23.45 -9.74 8.84
CA VAL A 158 22.26 -9.28 9.58
C VAL A 158 21.95 -10.24 10.74
N ALA A 159 22.46 -9.92 11.92
CA ALA A 159 21.96 -10.50 13.15
C ALA A 159 20.64 -9.81 13.58
N ASP A 160 19.66 -10.62 13.98
CA ASP A 160 18.43 -10.21 14.70
C ASP A 160 17.50 -9.20 14.00
N GLY A 161 17.23 -9.37 12.69
CA GLY A 161 16.09 -8.75 12.01
C GLY A 161 16.07 -7.22 12.09
N ALA A 162 17.24 -6.60 11.96
CA ALA A 162 17.43 -5.16 12.06
C ALA A 162 17.32 -4.46 10.69
N PHE A 163 16.78 -3.24 10.72
CA PHE A 163 16.40 -2.47 9.54
C PHE A 163 17.60 -1.84 8.83
N CYS A 164 17.54 -1.76 7.50
CA CYS A 164 18.30 -0.80 6.72
C CYS A 164 17.44 0.44 6.44
N ILE A 165 17.99 1.62 6.68
CA ILE A 165 17.45 2.91 6.21
C ILE A 165 18.58 3.55 5.39
N SER A 166 18.27 4.17 4.25
CA SER A 166 19.30 4.89 3.50
C SER A 166 19.77 6.12 4.27
N ARG A 167 21.05 6.48 4.14
CA ARG A 167 21.65 7.64 4.83
C ARG A 167 20.93 8.96 4.48
N GLU A 168 20.26 9.01 3.33
CA GLU A 168 19.52 10.17 2.82
C GLU A 168 18.09 10.31 3.40
N GLN A 169 17.54 9.28 4.07
CA GLN A 169 16.17 9.29 4.61
C GLN A 169 16.07 9.77 6.07
N LEU A 170 17.18 10.18 6.69
CA LEU A 170 17.25 10.62 8.09
C LEU A 170 17.97 11.96 8.22
N ASP A 171 17.35 13.01 7.70
CA ASP A 171 17.74 14.39 7.98
C ASP A 171 17.41 14.76 9.44
N PHE A 172 18.32 14.43 10.35
CA PHE A 172 18.30 14.89 11.74
C PHE A 172 19.00 16.25 11.87
N GLY A 173 18.50 17.25 11.13
CA GLY A 173 18.88 18.65 11.32
C GLY A 173 18.95 19.00 12.81
N ASP A 174 20.10 19.57 13.20
CA ASP A 174 20.42 20.09 14.54
C ASP A 174 20.52 19.11 15.73
N LEU A 175 20.22 17.80 15.58
CA LEU A 175 20.32 16.83 16.68
C LEU A 175 21.54 15.90 16.56
N GLY A 176 22.61 16.27 17.27
CA GLY A 176 23.82 15.47 17.37
C GLY A 176 23.55 14.03 17.85
N ARG A 177 24.11 13.05 17.12
CA ARG A 177 23.92 11.59 17.33
C ARG A 177 23.93 11.12 18.79
N GLN A 178 24.86 11.62 19.61
CA GLN A 178 24.95 11.22 21.01
C GLN A 178 23.71 11.67 21.80
N ALA A 179 23.19 12.87 21.55
CA ALA A 179 21.97 13.37 22.19
C ALA A 179 20.73 12.53 21.86
N VAL A 180 20.65 11.97 20.64
CA VAL A 180 19.56 11.05 20.24
C VAL A 180 19.68 9.71 20.98
N LEU A 181 20.89 9.15 21.10
CA LEU A 181 21.13 7.94 21.88
C LEU A 181 20.82 8.14 23.37
N ASP A 182 21.24 9.27 23.95
CA ASP A 182 21.00 9.62 25.35
C ASP A 182 19.50 9.88 25.62
N ALA A 183 18.81 10.53 24.68
CA ALA A 183 17.35 10.68 24.70
C ALA A 183 16.60 9.33 24.66
N CYS A 184 17.20 8.29 24.08
CA CYS A 184 16.66 6.94 24.08
C CYS A 184 16.95 6.17 25.40
N GLN A 185 18.07 6.45 26.08
CA GLN A 185 18.43 5.82 27.35
C GLN A 185 17.48 6.24 28.50
N GLY A 186 17.06 7.50 28.55
CA GLY A 186 16.17 8.03 29.60
C GLY A 186 14.84 7.26 29.73
N PRO A 187 14.05 7.10 28.64
CA PRO A 187 12.84 6.28 28.62
C PRO A 187 13.09 4.80 28.92
N LEU A 188 14.19 4.22 28.41
CA LEU A 188 14.56 2.83 28.73
C LEU A 188 14.81 2.62 30.23
N LYS A 189 15.49 3.56 30.90
CA LYS A 189 15.73 3.52 32.35
C LYS A 189 14.43 3.64 33.15
N LYS A 190 13.61 4.66 32.87
CA LYS A 190 12.29 4.88 33.51
C LYS A 190 11.37 3.65 33.34
N SER A 191 11.42 3.01 32.18
CA SER A 191 10.65 1.80 31.87
C SER A 191 11.11 0.57 32.66
N LYS A 192 12.43 0.37 32.83
CA LYS A 192 12.98 -0.69 33.71
C LYS A 192 12.59 -0.47 35.17
N ASP A 193 12.67 0.77 35.66
CA ASP A 193 12.32 1.11 37.04
C ASP A 193 10.82 0.90 37.32
N LEU A 194 9.95 1.22 36.35
CA LEU A 194 8.51 0.93 36.45
C LEU A 194 8.24 -0.58 36.50
N TRP A 195 8.89 -1.36 35.63
CA TRP A 195 8.76 -2.83 35.60
C TRP A 195 9.21 -3.49 36.91
N LYS A 196 10.31 -3.01 37.50
CA LYS A 196 10.76 -3.43 38.83
C LYS A 196 9.71 -3.14 39.90
N ARG A 197 9.19 -1.91 39.97
CA ARG A 197 8.15 -1.51 40.94
C ARG A 197 6.86 -2.32 40.82
N LEU A 198 6.43 -2.68 39.60
CA LEU A 198 5.27 -3.57 39.40
C LEU A 198 5.53 -4.98 39.97
N ASN A 199 6.71 -5.54 39.74
CA ASN A 199 7.07 -6.85 40.28
C ASN A 199 7.18 -6.85 41.82
N ASP A 200 7.77 -5.80 42.40
CA ASP A 200 7.87 -5.62 43.86
C ASP A 200 6.47 -5.51 44.50
N ALA A 201 5.54 -4.78 43.86
CA ALA A 201 4.14 -4.71 44.30
C ALA A 201 3.43 -6.07 44.23
N VAL A 202 3.66 -6.86 43.18
CA VAL A 202 3.14 -8.23 43.06
C VAL A 202 3.72 -9.16 44.13
N ALA A 203 5.01 -9.01 44.48
CA ALA A 203 5.65 -9.76 45.56
C ALA A 203 5.04 -9.40 46.93
N ALA A 204 4.87 -8.11 47.23
CA ALA A 204 4.25 -7.63 48.47
C ALA A 204 2.80 -8.14 48.64
N LEU A 205 2.00 -8.14 47.56
CA LEU A 205 0.63 -8.70 47.56
C LEU A 205 0.61 -10.22 47.79
N ARG A 206 1.63 -10.95 47.31
CA ARG A 206 1.79 -12.39 47.61
C ARG A 206 2.21 -12.64 49.06
N ALA A 207 3.05 -11.77 49.63
CA ALA A 207 3.48 -11.85 51.02
C ALA A 207 2.33 -11.63 52.01
N ARG A 208 1.52 -10.59 51.82
CA ARG A 208 0.34 -10.32 52.70
C ARG A 208 -0.62 -11.52 52.76
N LYS A 209 -0.87 -12.18 51.62
CA LYS A 209 -1.70 -13.40 51.54
C LYS A 209 -1.16 -14.61 52.32
N ARG A 210 0.11 -14.60 52.76
CA ARG A 210 0.67 -15.64 53.66
C ARG A 210 0.46 -15.33 55.14
N VAL A 211 0.24 -14.06 55.52
CA VAL A 211 0.04 -13.63 56.91
C VAL A 211 -1.37 -13.97 57.38
N ASP A 212 -2.40 -13.66 56.59
CA ASP A 212 -3.82 -13.94 56.92
C ASP A 212 -4.08 -15.43 57.20
N LYS A 213 -3.28 -16.34 56.65
CA LYS A 213 -3.40 -17.79 56.88
C LYS A 213 -2.80 -18.28 58.20
N LYS A 214 -2.05 -17.45 58.94
CA LYS A 214 -1.45 -17.82 60.24
C LYS A 214 -2.20 -17.26 61.46
N GLY A 215 -3.16 -16.36 61.27
CA GLY A 215 -3.84 -15.65 62.37
C GLY A 215 -5.09 -16.32 62.97
N ALA A 216 -5.49 -17.50 62.50
CA ALA A 216 -6.79 -18.11 62.85
C ALA A 216 -6.66 -19.37 63.72
N THR A 217 -6.30 -19.21 65.00
CA THR A 217 -6.29 -20.31 65.99
C THR A 217 -6.76 -19.88 67.39
N GLY A 218 -7.94 -20.36 67.79
CA GLY A 218 -8.39 -20.49 69.19
C GLY A 218 -9.47 -19.49 69.67
N PRO A 219 -10.18 -19.76 70.79
CA PRO A 219 -10.28 -21.01 71.57
C PRO A 219 -11.73 -21.58 71.70
N ARG A 220 -11.87 -22.77 72.31
CA ARG A 220 -13.16 -23.45 72.57
C ARG A 220 -13.79 -23.06 73.92
N LYS A 221 -15.13 -22.97 73.96
CA LYS A 221 -16.08 -23.27 75.07
C LYS A 221 -17.36 -23.77 74.35
N GLY A 222 -18.27 -24.62 74.82
CA GLY A 222 -18.67 -25.26 76.08
C GLY A 222 -20.07 -25.90 75.77
N PRO A 223 -20.59 -26.91 76.50
CA PRO A 223 -21.37 -27.97 75.83
C PRO A 223 -22.88 -28.13 76.22
N ILE A 224 -23.58 -29.04 75.50
CA ILE A 224 -24.89 -29.72 75.82
C ILE A 224 -26.19 -28.91 75.51
N PRO A 225 -27.37 -29.49 75.13
CA PRO A 225 -27.73 -30.84 74.60
C PRO A 225 -28.43 -30.82 73.20
N ALA A 226 -28.88 -31.99 72.73
CA ALA A 226 -29.57 -32.22 71.45
C ALA A 226 -31.11 -32.21 71.54
N ASN A 227 -31.82 -32.01 70.41
CA ASN A 227 -32.68 -33.07 69.88
C ASN A 227 -33.11 -32.95 68.38
N HIS A 228 -33.61 -34.08 67.87
CA HIS A 228 -34.10 -34.49 66.54
C HIS A 228 -34.44 -33.47 65.42
N GLY A 229 -34.09 -33.86 64.18
CA GLY A 229 -34.60 -33.28 62.93
C GLY A 229 -33.99 -33.97 61.69
N MET A 230 -34.75 -34.77 60.95
CA MET A 230 -34.23 -35.67 59.89
C MET A 230 -34.31 -35.05 58.48
N LYS A 231 -33.41 -35.51 57.59
CA LYS A 231 -33.41 -35.42 56.09
C LYS A 231 -32.81 -34.16 55.46
N GLY A 232 -31.84 -34.34 54.54
CA GLY A 232 -31.59 -33.35 53.49
C GLY A 232 -30.17 -32.99 53.01
N GLN A 233 -29.13 -33.82 53.15
CA GLN A 233 -27.83 -33.55 52.48
C GLN A 233 -27.28 -34.73 51.65
N LYS A 234 -27.38 -34.61 50.33
CA LYS A 234 -26.58 -35.37 49.33
C LYS A 234 -26.12 -34.41 48.24
N LYS A 235 -24.92 -34.67 47.69
CA LYS A 235 -24.18 -33.89 46.68
C LYS A 235 -23.71 -32.48 47.10
N GLU A 236 -22.52 -32.42 47.73
CA GLU A 236 -21.50 -31.41 47.37
C GLU A 236 -20.08 -31.69 47.92
N ARG A 237 -19.84 -32.79 48.63
CA ARG A 237 -18.49 -33.20 49.09
C ARG A 237 -17.86 -34.32 48.25
N LEU A 238 -17.58 -34.04 46.97
CA LEU A 238 -16.71 -34.91 46.13
C LEU A 238 -15.87 -34.18 45.06
N ILE A 239 -15.62 -32.87 45.19
CA ILE A 239 -14.67 -32.15 44.30
C ILE A 239 -13.82 -31.15 45.11
N GLU A 240 -12.92 -31.64 45.98
CA GLU A 240 -11.87 -30.79 46.58
C GLU A 240 -10.54 -31.52 46.87
N ASN A 241 -10.56 -32.83 47.15
CA ASN A 241 -9.35 -33.60 47.50
C ASN A 241 -8.55 -34.21 46.32
N LYS A 242 -8.57 -33.60 45.12
CA LYS A 242 -7.73 -34.03 43.96
C LYS A 242 -6.79 -32.96 43.39
N MET A 243 -6.61 -31.80 44.05
CA MET A 243 -5.74 -30.72 43.56
C MET A 243 -4.66 -30.22 44.55
N VAL A 244 -4.19 -31.07 45.48
CA VAL A 244 -3.13 -30.68 46.45
C VAL A 244 -1.99 -31.71 46.54
N SER A 245 -1.54 -32.27 45.41
CA SER A 245 -0.35 -33.14 45.39
C SER A 245 0.34 -33.35 44.02
N SER A 246 0.59 -32.30 43.22
CA SER A 246 1.75 -32.27 42.29
C SER A 246 1.98 -30.91 41.59
N PRO A 247 2.79 -29.99 42.14
CA PRO A 247 3.39 -28.90 41.38
C PRO A 247 4.76 -29.29 40.76
N TYR A 248 5.49 -30.20 41.42
CA TYR A 248 6.91 -30.44 41.14
C TYR A 248 7.20 -31.34 39.92
N ARG A 249 6.22 -32.11 39.40
CA ARG A 249 6.41 -32.91 38.18
C ARG A 249 6.01 -32.20 36.87
N TYR A 250 5.35 -31.04 36.95
CA TYR A 250 5.07 -30.20 35.77
C TYR A 250 6.14 -29.13 35.54
N ALA A 251 6.81 -28.65 36.61
CA ALA A 251 7.87 -27.65 36.49
C ALA A 251 9.09 -28.14 35.71
N SER A 252 9.49 -29.41 35.85
CA SER A 252 10.61 -29.99 35.09
C SER A 252 10.29 -30.22 33.61
N LYS A 253 9.06 -30.62 33.27
CA LYS A 253 8.62 -30.74 31.88
C LYS A 253 8.41 -29.39 31.20
N LEU A 254 7.87 -28.38 31.88
CA LEU A 254 7.84 -27.01 31.34
C LEU A 254 9.24 -26.38 31.26
N GLY A 255 10.15 -26.69 32.20
CA GLY A 255 11.54 -26.24 32.13
C GLY A 255 12.24 -26.80 30.89
N ALA A 256 12.09 -28.10 30.62
CA ALA A 256 12.59 -28.72 29.40
C ALA A 256 11.91 -28.19 28.12
N LEU A 257 10.60 -27.93 28.15
CA LEU A 257 9.88 -27.35 27.01
C LEU A 257 10.31 -25.90 26.74
N CYS A 258 10.52 -25.09 27.77
CA CYS A 258 11.02 -23.72 27.64
C CYS A 258 12.49 -23.69 27.21
N ALA A 259 13.33 -24.61 27.68
CA ALA A 259 14.70 -24.77 27.18
C ALA A 259 14.70 -25.18 25.70
N ALA A 260 13.83 -26.12 25.30
CA ALA A 260 13.66 -26.53 23.90
C ALA A 260 13.06 -25.43 23.00
N LEU A 261 12.21 -24.56 23.55
CA LEU A 261 11.66 -23.39 22.84
C LEU A 261 12.63 -22.21 22.79
N ILE A 262 13.64 -22.15 23.66
CA ILE A 262 14.73 -21.18 23.60
C ILE A 262 15.87 -21.67 22.68
N THR A 263 16.01 -22.98 22.46
CA THR A 263 16.92 -23.54 21.43
C THR A 263 16.27 -23.73 20.05
N GLN A 264 14.96 -23.52 19.90
CA GLN A 264 14.31 -23.47 18.58
C GLN A 264 14.57 -22.13 17.89
N GLY A 265 15.68 -22.08 17.16
CA GLY A 265 15.94 -21.02 16.19
C GLY A 265 16.82 -19.88 16.70
N ILE A 266 18.08 -20.19 17.02
CA ILE A 266 19.14 -19.33 16.49
C ILE A 266 19.05 -19.49 14.97
N ASN A 267 18.25 -18.67 14.29
CA ASN A 267 18.28 -18.62 12.84
C ASN A 267 19.72 -18.24 12.47
N ALA A 268 20.39 -19.08 11.68
CA ALA A 268 21.70 -18.74 11.16
C ALA A 268 21.61 -17.37 10.46
N ALA A 269 22.54 -16.47 10.75
CA ALA A 269 22.56 -15.15 10.13
C ALA A 269 22.70 -15.33 8.61
N VAL A 270 21.66 -14.96 7.87
CA VAL A 270 21.69 -15.02 6.41
C VAL A 270 22.70 -13.98 5.92
N THR A 271 23.69 -14.44 5.18
CA THR A 271 24.77 -13.60 4.65
C THR A 271 24.66 -13.60 3.14
N PHE A 272 24.55 -12.41 2.56
CA PHE A 272 24.54 -12.21 1.11
C PHE A 272 25.86 -11.55 0.71
N ALA A 273 26.58 -12.18 -0.23
CA ALA A 273 27.76 -11.56 -0.84
C ALA A 273 27.28 -10.49 -1.82
N ILE A 274 27.74 -9.25 -1.64
CA ILE A 274 27.33 -8.14 -2.50
C ILE A 274 28.22 -8.15 -3.75
N PRO A 275 27.67 -8.33 -4.97
CA PRO A 275 28.50 -8.39 -6.16
C PRO A 275 29.14 -7.02 -6.43
N SER A 276 30.45 -6.99 -6.68
CA SER A 276 31.19 -5.72 -6.85
C SER A 276 30.88 -5.04 -8.17
N LYS A 277 30.65 -5.86 -9.21
CA LYS A 277 30.27 -5.44 -10.56
C LYS A 277 29.20 -6.36 -11.17
N VAL A 278 28.54 -5.87 -12.22
CA VAL A 278 27.65 -6.69 -13.06
C VAL A 278 28.41 -7.91 -13.60
N GLY A 279 27.80 -9.10 -13.44
CA GLY A 279 28.38 -10.40 -13.83
C GLY A 279 29.03 -11.18 -12.68
N ASP A 280 29.32 -10.56 -11.55
CA ASP A 280 29.84 -11.27 -10.36
C ASP A 280 28.75 -12.18 -9.73
N GLY A 281 29.18 -13.19 -8.96
CA GLY A 281 28.28 -13.99 -8.11
C GLY A 281 27.31 -14.94 -8.81
N GLY A 282 27.25 -14.97 -10.15
CA GLY A 282 26.38 -15.88 -10.92
C GLY A 282 24.89 -15.52 -10.91
N HIS A 283 24.53 -14.32 -10.47
CA HIS A 283 23.13 -13.86 -10.43
C HIS A 283 22.56 -13.53 -11.82
N SER A 284 21.23 -13.52 -11.94
CA SER A 284 20.56 -12.94 -13.11
C SER A 284 20.54 -11.42 -13.01
N TYR A 285 21.34 -10.76 -13.82
CA TYR A 285 21.38 -9.32 -13.98
C TYR A 285 20.33 -8.87 -15.00
N ALA A 286 19.21 -8.31 -14.53
CA ALA A 286 18.15 -7.77 -15.39
C ALA A 286 18.40 -6.30 -15.73
N PRO A 287 18.24 -5.87 -17.00
CA PRO A 287 18.30 -4.46 -17.35
C PRO A 287 17.10 -3.71 -16.76
N LEU A 288 17.35 -2.51 -16.24
CA LEU A 288 16.31 -1.64 -15.68
C LEU A 288 15.79 -0.62 -16.71
N ASP A 289 14.46 -0.51 -16.77
CA ASP A 289 13.81 0.68 -17.30
C ASP A 289 14.14 1.89 -16.39
N PRO A 290 14.36 3.11 -16.93
CA PRO A 290 14.55 4.33 -16.12
C PRO A 290 13.42 4.66 -15.13
N ALA A 291 12.20 4.18 -15.38
CA ALA A 291 11.04 4.26 -14.50
C ALA A 291 10.26 2.91 -14.49
N PRO A 292 10.76 1.90 -13.74
CA PRO A 292 10.20 0.54 -13.79
C PRO A 292 8.88 0.39 -13.03
N LEU A 293 8.45 1.42 -12.28
CA LEU A 293 7.14 1.49 -11.63
C LEU A 293 6.29 2.58 -12.29
N GLY A 294 5.08 2.21 -12.69
CA GLY A 294 4.07 3.09 -13.27
C GLY A 294 2.72 2.98 -12.55
N ILE A 295 1.75 3.74 -13.03
CA ILE A 295 0.36 3.71 -12.55
C ILE A 295 -0.58 3.30 -13.66
N SER A 296 -1.46 2.34 -13.39
CA SER A 296 -2.57 1.97 -14.26
C SER A 296 -3.83 2.65 -13.75
N PHE A 297 -4.56 3.38 -14.58
CA PHE A 297 -5.84 4.02 -14.25
C PHE A 297 -6.99 3.34 -14.99
N GLU A 298 -8.08 3.09 -14.27
CA GLU A 298 -9.34 2.64 -14.85
C GLU A 298 -9.93 3.72 -15.79
N PHE A 299 -10.36 3.33 -16.99
CA PHE A 299 -10.53 4.22 -18.15
C PHE A 299 -11.51 5.37 -17.86
N PHE A 300 -12.66 5.07 -17.26
CA PHE A 300 -13.64 6.10 -16.89
C PHE A 300 -13.15 7.04 -15.77
N ALA A 301 -12.26 6.56 -14.90
CA ALA A 301 -11.78 7.28 -13.72
C ALA A 301 -10.54 8.14 -14.02
N PHE A 302 -9.76 7.80 -15.04
CA PHE A 302 -8.55 8.53 -15.45
C PHE A 302 -8.74 10.07 -15.50
N PRO A 303 -9.79 10.64 -16.13
CA PRO A 303 -9.95 12.09 -16.16
C PRO A 303 -10.10 12.73 -14.77
N SER A 304 -10.79 12.04 -13.85
CA SER A 304 -10.96 12.50 -12.46
C SER A 304 -9.65 12.43 -11.67
N TYR A 305 -8.84 11.38 -11.87
CA TYR A 305 -7.51 11.31 -11.27
C TYR A 305 -6.61 12.48 -11.69
N LEU A 306 -6.66 12.89 -12.96
CA LEU A 306 -5.80 13.96 -13.49
C LEU A 306 -6.33 15.37 -13.21
N THR A 307 -7.65 15.57 -13.14
CA THR A 307 -8.25 16.91 -12.99
C THR A 307 -8.86 17.20 -11.61
N ASN A 308 -9.20 16.18 -10.81
CA ASN A 308 -9.88 16.36 -9.51
C ASN A 308 -9.11 15.79 -8.31
N VAL A 309 -8.29 14.76 -8.48
CA VAL A 309 -7.49 14.17 -7.40
C VAL A 309 -6.15 14.91 -7.26
N THR A 310 -6.12 15.94 -6.40
CA THR A 310 -4.96 16.83 -6.18
C THR A 310 -3.63 16.11 -5.95
N ALA A 311 -3.65 14.93 -5.32
CA ALA A 311 -2.44 14.16 -5.03
C ALA A 311 -1.76 13.56 -6.27
N THR A 312 -2.50 13.29 -7.36
CA THR A 312 -1.98 12.51 -8.51
C THR A 312 -0.73 13.12 -9.11
N ASN A 313 -0.78 14.40 -9.48
CA ASN A 313 0.35 15.06 -10.14
C ASN A 313 1.55 15.20 -9.19
N GLN A 314 1.32 15.45 -7.90
CA GLN A 314 2.38 15.55 -6.90
C GLN A 314 3.06 14.20 -6.64
N CYS A 315 2.30 13.10 -6.54
CA CYS A 315 2.87 11.77 -6.34
C CYS A 315 3.70 11.31 -7.55
N LEU A 316 3.22 11.56 -8.77
CA LEU A 316 3.96 11.26 -10.00
C LEU A 316 5.19 12.17 -10.15
N SER A 317 5.11 13.44 -9.74
CA SER A 317 6.27 14.36 -9.77
C SER A 317 7.34 13.97 -8.75
N ASN A 318 6.95 13.52 -7.55
CA ASN A 318 7.90 13.02 -6.54
C ASN A 318 8.76 11.87 -7.10
N TRP A 319 8.17 10.95 -7.85
CA TRP A 319 8.92 9.87 -8.50
C TRP A 319 9.81 10.39 -9.63
N LYS A 320 9.33 11.36 -10.42
CA LYS A 320 10.14 12.07 -11.43
C LYS A 320 11.33 12.82 -10.82
N ASP A 321 11.20 13.36 -9.61
CA ASP A 321 12.27 14.05 -8.92
C ASP A 321 13.34 13.08 -8.38
N LEU A 322 12.96 11.83 -8.08
CA LEU A 322 13.90 10.76 -7.74
C LEU A 322 14.65 10.23 -8.97
N THR A 323 13.95 9.90 -10.05
CA THR A 323 14.51 9.19 -11.22
C THR A 323 15.06 10.12 -12.32
N GLY A 324 14.65 11.39 -12.31
CA GLY A 324 14.86 12.33 -13.42
C GLY A 324 13.86 12.18 -14.57
N VAL A 325 12.99 11.16 -14.55
CA VAL A 325 12.05 10.84 -15.64
C VAL A 325 10.64 10.60 -15.10
N TRP A 326 9.62 11.09 -15.82
CA TRP A 326 8.24 10.86 -15.43
C TRP A 326 7.87 9.38 -15.48
N PRO A 327 7.24 8.83 -14.43
CA PRO A 327 6.82 7.44 -14.43
C PRO A 327 5.80 7.17 -15.53
N PRO A 328 5.78 5.96 -16.12
CA PRO A 328 4.84 5.61 -17.16
C PRO A 328 3.43 5.48 -16.57
N ILE A 329 2.41 5.83 -17.36
CA ILE A 329 1.00 5.55 -17.01
C ILE A 329 0.34 4.66 -18.05
N ARG A 330 -0.63 3.86 -17.62
CA ARG A 330 -1.51 3.07 -18.48
C ARG A 330 -2.95 3.45 -18.19
N ILE A 331 -3.77 3.62 -19.21
CA ILE A 331 -5.19 4.00 -19.10
C ILE A 331 -5.98 2.84 -19.70
N GLY A 332 -6.74 2.09 -18.89
CA GLY A 332 -7.36 0.84 -19.33
C GLY A 332 -8.34 0.28 -18.30
N GLY A 333 -8.21 -0.98 -17.90
CA GLY A 333 -9.13 -1.62 -16.95
C GLY A 333 -10.43 -2.05 -17.62
N THR A 334 -11.35 -2.64 -16.85
CA THR A 334 -12.56 -3.29 -17.40
C THR A 334 -13.46 -2.31 -18.17
N THR A 335 -13.44 -1.01 -17.83
CA THR A 335 -14.27 -0.02 -18.51
C THR A 335 -13.75 0.38 -19.89
N GLN A 336 -12.50 0.06 -20.27
CA GLN A 336 -12.04 0.28 -21.66
C GLN A 336 -12.92 -0.49 -22.66
N ASP A 337 -13.28 -1.74 -22.33
CA ASP A 337 -14.16 -2.59 -23.16
C ASP A 337 -15.65 -2.28 -23.01
N ARG A 338 -15.99 -1.29 -22.17
CA ARG A 338 -17.34 -0.71 -22.06
C ARG A 338 -17.44 0.65 -22.75
N ALA A 339 -16.31 1.23 -23.12
CA ALA A 339 -16.21 2.55 -23.73
C ALA A 339 -16.45 2.53 -25.25
N SER A 340 -17.09 3.57 -25.78
CA SER A 340 -17.20 3.81 -27.22
C SER A 340 -16.71 5.22 -27.54
N PHE A 341 -15.97 5.34 -28.64
CA PHE A 341 -15.49 6.64 -29.10
C PHE A 341 -16.58 7.41 -29.85
N ASP A 342 -16.71 8.69 -29.54
CA ASP A 342 -17.58 9.64 -30.23
C ASP A 342 -16.75 10.88 -30.58
N ALA A 343 -16.58 11.15 -31.87
CA ALA A 343 -15.82 12.30 -32.34
C ALA A 343 -16.53 13.64 -32.08
N SER A 344 -17.84 13.62 -31.78
CA SER A 344 -18.65 14.83 -31.56
C SER A 344 -18.70 15.28 -30.10
N THR A 345 -18.47 14.39 -29.13
CA THR A 345 -18.54 14.79 -27.72
C THR A 345 -17.37 15.66 -27.28
N SER A 346 -17.70 16.78 -26.63
CA SER A 346 -16.73 17.72 -26.06
C SER A 346 -16.38 17.42 -24.60
N ALA A 347 -16.85 16.30 -24.05
CA ALA A 347 -16.51 15.82 -22.70
C ALA A 347 -15.24 14.95 -22.74
N TYR A 348 -14.60 14.77 -21.57
CA TYR A 348 -13.58 13.72 -21.42
C TYR A 348 -14.24 12.34 -21.53
N VAL A 349 -15.26 12.10 -20.71
CA VAL A 349 -16.03 10.86 -20.66
C VAL A 349 -17.48 11.17 -20.27
N VAL A 350 -18.42 10.39 -20.77
CA VAL A 350 -19.86 10.50 -20.52
C VAL A 350 -20.36 9.13 -20.06
N TYR A 351 -20.93 9.07 -18.87
CA TYR A 351 -21.52 7.86 -18.29
C TYR A 351 -22.58 8.21 -17.24
N SER A 352 -23.33 7.21 -16.78
CA SER A 352 -24.23 7.30 -15.63
C SER A 352 -24.09 6.04 -14.78
N VAL A 353 -24.22 6.19 -13.46
CA VAL A 353 -24.18 5.12 -12.46
C VAL A 353 -25.21 5.41 -11.37
N ALA A 354 -25.79 4.36 -10.78
CA ALA A 354 -26.74 4.52 -9.67
C ALA A 354 -26.04 4.92 -8.37
N ASN A 355 -24.82 4.42 -8.15
CA ASN A 355 -23.95 4.77 -7.05
C ASN A 355 -22.61 5.33 -7.59
N PRO A 356 -22.13 6.51 -7.14
CA PRO A 356 -20.82 7.04 -7.54
C PRO A 356 -19.62 6.12 -7.25
N ALA A 357 -19.78 5.11 -6.41
CA ALA A 357 -18.77 4.08 -6.13
C ALA A 357 -18.68 2.97 -7.19
N ASP A 358 -19.64 2.90 -8.13
CA ASP A 358 -19.70 1.87 -9.18
C ASP A 358 -18.87 2.25 -10.40
N ALA A 359 -18.31 1.25 -11.09
CA ALA A 359 -17.76 1.43 -12.43
C ALA A 359 -18.89 1.34 -13.48
N PRO A 360 -19.01 2.27 -14.44
CA PRO A 360 -20.08 2.28 -15.42
C PRO A 360 -20.10 1.01 -16.29
N MET A 361 -21.32 0.54 -16.62
CA MET A 361 -21.53 -0.59 -17.53
C MET A 361 -21.46 -0.19 -19.01
N THR A 362 -21.60 1.10 -19.32
CA THR A 362 -21.42 1.69 -20.65
C THR A 362 -21.03 3.15 -20.50
N LEU A 363 -20.13 3.61 -21.36
CA LEU A 363 -19.63 4.97 -21.39
C LEU A 363 -19.21 5.38 -22.81
N THR A 364 -19.15 6.68 -23.04
CA THR A 364 -18.68 7.29 -24.29
C THR A 364 -17.53 8.24 -23.97
N PHE A 365 -16.53 8.33 -24.84
CA PHE A 365 -15.41 9.27 -24.71
C PHE A 365 -15.11 9.96 -26.05
N GLY A 366 -14.52 11.14 -26.01
CA GLY A 366 -14.22 11.94 -27.20
C GLY A 366 -12.79 12.45 -27.25
N PRO A 367 -12.44 13.28 -28.25
CA PRO A 367 -11.08 13.74 -28.49
C PRO A 367 -10.39 14.36 -27.27
N LYS A 368 -11.13 15.10 -26.43
CA LYS A 368 -10.58 15.72 -25.22
C LYS A 368 -9.99 14.70 -24.22
N PHE A 369 -10.47 13.46 -24.21
CA PHE A 369 -9.86 12.39 -23.39
C PHE A 369 -8.40 12.16 -23.80
N MET A 370 -8.17 12.08 -25.11
CA MET A 370 -6.83 11.88 -25.68
C MET A 370 -5.97 13.14 -25.53
N THR A 371 -6.54 14.33 -25.73
CA THR A 371 -5.83 15.59 -25.42
C THR A 371 -5.42 15.66 -23.94
N LEU A 372 -6.28 15.24 -23.01
CA LEU A 372 -5.96 15.17 -21.57
C LEU A 372 -4.84 14.16 -21.29
N ALA A 373 -4.90 12.95 -21.88
CA ALA A 373 -3.81 11.99 -21.80
C ALA A 373 -2.48 12.56 -22.33
N GLY A 374 -2.53 13.31 -23.45
CA GLY A 374 -1.38 14.03 -24.00
C GLY A 374 -0.88 15.23 -23.19
N THR A 375 -1.56 15.63 -22.11
CA THR A 375 -1.02 16.63 -21.16
C THR A 375 -0.10 16.01 -20.11
N TYR A 376 -0.20 14.70 -19.87
CA TYR A 376 0.72 14.03 -18.94
C TYR A 376 2.12 14.00 -19.58
N PRO A 377 3.19 14.43 -18.88
CA PRO A 377 4.53 14.52 -19.46
C PRO A 377 5.29 13.18 -19.55
N GLY A 378 4.91 12.17 -18.77
CA GLY A 378 5.47 10.81 -18.87
C GLY A 378 4.83 9.97 -19.96
N SER A 379 5.41 8.80 -20.25
CA SER A 379 4.93 7.94 -21.33
C SER A 379 3.55 7.34 -21.00
N VAL A 380 2.69 7.22 -22.02
CA VAL A 380 1.28 6.83 -21.86
C VAL A 380 0.96 5.58 -22.66
N VAL A 381 0.40 4.55 -22.03
CA VAL A 381 -0.33 3.47 -22.71
C VAL A 381 -1.82 3.80 -22.72
N VAL A 382 -2.46 3.74 -23.89
CA VAL A 382 -3.90 4.02 -24.05
C VAL A 382 -4.63 2.75 -24.47
N GLY A 383 -5.45 2.22 -23.57
CA GLY A 383 -6.39 1.13 -23.80
C GLY A 383 -7.57 1.57 -24.66
N LEU A 384 -7.92 0.76 -25.65
CA LEU A 384 -9.05 0.95 -26.54
C LEU A 384 -9.88 -0.34 -26.63
N ASN A 385 -11.18 -0.15 -26.77
CA ASN A 385 -12.17 -1.24 -26.76
C ASN A 385 -11.90 -2.29 -27.86
N ARG A 386 -11.77 -3.55 -27.46
CA ARG A 386 -11.82 -4.73 -28.33
C ARG A 386 -13.09 -5.56 -28.09
N GLY A 387 -13.56 -5.65 -26.85
CA GLY A 387 -14.74 -6.43 -26.44
C GLY A 387 -16.00 -6.19 -27.28
N LYS A 388 -16.31 -4.94 -27.64
CA LYS A 388 -17.48 -4.56 -28.45
C LYS A 388 -17.41 -5.00 -29.91
N ASN A 389 -16.29 -5.54 -30.38
CA ASN A 389 -16.06 -5.96 -31.76
C ASN A 389 -16.32 -4.86 -32.82
N ASN A 390 -16.13 -3.58 -32.46
CA ASN A 390 -16.33 -2.43 -33.35
C ASN A 390 -14.99 -1.81 -33.73
N ILE A 391 -14.26 -2.53 -34.58
CA ILE A 391 -12.92 -2.16 -35.05
C ILE A 391 -12.85 -0.77 -35.70
N ASP A 392 -13.86 -0.30 -36.41
CA ASP A 392 -13.85 1.02 -37.04
C ASP A 392 -13.91 2.14 -35.99
N ASN A 393 -14.66 1.93 -34.91
CA ASN A 393 -14.68 2.82 -33.75
C ASN A 393 -13.31 2.84 -33.03
N THR A 394 -12.69 1.67 -32.87
CA THR A 394 -11.35 1.53 -32.27
C THR A 394 -10.27 2.17 -33.16
N ILE A 395 -10.34 2.03 -34.48
CA ILE A 395 -9.45 2.71 -35.45
C ILE A 395 -9.62 4.23 -35.37
N ALA A 396 -10.85 4.73 -35.28
CA ALA A 396 -11.11 6.16 -35.11
C ALA A 396 -10.49 6.71 -33.82
N ALA A 397 -10.66 6.01 -32.70
CA ALA A 397 -10.03 6.36 -31.42
C ALA A 397 -8.49 6.28 -31.48
N ALA A 398 -7.94 5.23 -32.10
CA ALA A 398 -6.51 5.00 -32.25
C ALA A 398 -5.82 6.12 -33.05
N LYS A 399 -6.46 6.61 -34.13
CA LYS A 399 -5.97 7.75 -34.90
C LYS A 399 -5.89 9.03 -34.06
N VAL A 400 -6.88 9.27 -33.20
CA VAL A 400 -6.88 10.44 -32.29
C VAL A 400 -5.85 10.26 -31.17
N ALA A 401 -5.70 9.07 -30.59
CA ALA A 401 -4.64 8.78 -29.62
C ALA A 401 -3.25 9.06 -30.22
N VAL A 402 -3.00 8.60 -31.45
CA VAL A 402 -1.75 8.82 -32.20
C VAL A 402 -1.46 10.28 -32.54
N ALA A 403 -2.50 11.12 -32.66
CA ALA A 403 -2.39 12.55 -32.96
C ALA A 403 -2.23 13.42 -31.71
N GLU A 404 -3.00 13.14 -30.66
CA GLU A 404 -3.12 13.99 -29.46
C GLU A 404 -2.14 13.60 -28.34
N VAL A 405 -1.87 12.30 -28.17
CA VAL A 405 -1.00 11.79 -27.09
C VAL A 405 0.45 11.77 -27.58
N LYS A 406 1.14 12.92 -27.44
CA LYS A 406 2.49 13.15 -28.00
C LYS A 406 3.56 12.15 -27.55
N ASN A 407 3.38 11.58 -26.36
CA ASN A 407 4.24 10.61 -25.69
C ASN A 407 3.54 9.24 -25.51
N LEU A 408 2.65 8.90 -26.44
CA LEU A 408 2.04 7.57 -26.56
C LEU A 408 3.14 6.51 -26.69
N LEU A 409 3.25 5.66 -25.67
CA LEU A 409 4.13 4.50 -25.63
C LEU A 409 3.56 3.35 -26.45
N ALA A 410 2.26 3.09 -26.26
CA ALA A 410 1.52 2.02 -26.92
C ALA A 410 0.01 2.25 -26.85
N ILE A 411 -0.71 1.62 -27.77
CA ILE A 411 -2.14 1.36 -27.72
C ILE A 411 -2.33 -0.05 -27.19
N GLU A 412 -3.17 -0.20 -26.19
CA GLU A 412 -3.58 -1.47 -25.62
C GLU A 412 -4.97 -1.83 -26.20
N LEU A 413 -5.20 -3.10 -26.55
CA LEU A 413 -6.41 -3.51 -27.29
C LEU A 413 -7.22 -4.51 -26.47
N GLY A 414 -8.04 -3.98 -25.57
CA GLY A 414 -8.89 -4.74 -24.66
C GLY A 414 -8.21 -5.18 -23.36
N ASN A 415 -9.05 -5.56 -22.39
CA ASN A 415 -8.73 -5.91 -21.02
C ASN A 415 -9.26 -7.31 -20.69
N GLU A 416 -8.41 -8.19 -20.15
CA GLU A 416 -8.81 -9.47 -19.54
C GLU A 416 -9.81 -10.27 -20.40
N PRO A 417 -9.45 -10.59 -21.66
CA PRO A 417 -10.36 -11.19 -22.61
C PRO A 417 -10.91 -12.55 -22.15
N GLU A 418 -10.29 -13.23 -21.19
CA GLU A 418 -10.84 -14.44 -20.57
C GLU A 418 -12.22 -14.23 -19.93
N TYR A 419 -12.57 -13.00 -19.54
CA TYR A 419 -13.89 -12.68 -18.97
C TYR A 419 -14.93 -12.28 -20.02
N TYR A 420 -14.55 -12.06 -21.28
CA TYR A 420 -15.45 -11.53 -22.33
C TYR A 420 -16.73 -12.35 -22.54
N SER A 421 -16.69 -13.68 -22.55
CA SER A 421 -17.91 -14.49 -22.69
C SER A 421 -18.85 -14.38 -21.49
N LYS A 422 -18.30 -14.22 -20.28
CA LYS A 422 -19.07 -14.01 -19.04
C LYS A 422 -19.69 -12.61 -19.02
N ASP A 423 -18.96 -11.62 -19.50
CA ASP A 423 -19.36 -10.22 -19.58
C ASP A 423 -20.28 -9.92 -20.79
N GLY A 424 -20.57 -10.92 -21.63
CA GLY A 424 -21.45 -10.78 -22.79
C GLY A 424 -20.86 -9.97 -23.96
N GLN A 425 -19.53 -9.83 -24.01
CA GLN A 425 -18.84 -8.99 -24.98
C GLN A 425 -19.02 -9.52 -26.42
N PRO A 426 -19.47 -8.68 -27.38
CA PRO A 426 -19.74 -9.08 -28.76
C PRO A 426 -18.62 -9.83 -29.50
N ILE A 427 -17.34 -9.59 -29.19
CA ILE A 427 -16.21 -10.28 -29.84
C ILE A 427 -16.11 -11.76 -29.43
N ALA A 428 -16.60 -12.11 -28.24
CA ALA A 428 -16.56 -13.45 -27.67
C ALA A 428 -17.87 -14.23 -27.85
N ARG A 429 -18.67 -13.87 -28.88
CA ARG A 429 -19.88 -14.60 -29.27
C ARG A 429 -19.51 -15.94 -29.90
N GLY A 430 -19.92 -17.03 -29.25
CA GLY A 430 -19.59 -18.40 -29.67
C GLY A 430 -18.43 -18.98 -28.87
N THR A 431 -17.59 -19.78 -29.51
CA THR A 431 -16.42 -20.39 -28.86
C THR A 431 -15.33 -19.35 -28.62
N TRP A 432 -15.13 -18.99 -27.35
CA TRP A 432 -14.04 -18.13 -26.91
C TRP A 432 -13.09 -18.92 -26.00
N ASN A 433 -11.80 -18.88 -26.30
CA ASN A 433 -10.74 -19.58 -25.59
C ASN A 433 -9.37 -18.93 -25.91
N PRO A 434 -8.29 -19.28 -25.19
CA PRO A 434 -6.98 -18.64 -25.39
C PRO A 434 -6.45 -18.64 -26.84
N SER A 435 -6.75 -19.67 -27.64
CA SER A 435 -6.29 -19.73 -29.04
C SER A 435 -7.15 -18.88 -29.99
N VAL A 436 -8.44 -18.68 -29.67
CA VAL A 436 -9.32 -17.80 -30.44
C VAL A 436 -8.98 -16.34 -30.12
N ASP A 437 -8.78 -16.01 -28.85
CA ASP A 437 -8.32 -14.69 -28.42
C ASP A 437 -6.96 -14.32 -29.03
N ALA A 438 -5.95 -15.21 -28.96
CA ALA A 438 -4.66 -14.94 -29.58
C ALA A 438 -4.77 -14.67 -31.09
N SER A 439 -5.69 -15.35 -31.78
CA SER A 439 -5.97 -15.12 -33.21
C SER A 439 -6.71 -13.79 -33.45
N SER A 440 -7.63 -13.41 -32.56
CA SER A 440 -8.29 -12.10 -32.55
C SER A 440 -7.31 -10.96 -32.30
N GLN A 441 -6.40 -11.11 -31.34
CA GLN A 441 -5.35 -10.14 -31.04
C GLN A 441 -4.43 -9.94 -32.25
N VAL A 442 -4.03 -11.02 -32.95
CA VAL A 442 -3.24 -10.94 -34.20
C VAL A 442 -3.94 -10.10 -35.28
N ASP A 443 -5.23 -10.34 -35.55
CA ASP A 443 -6.01 -9.54 -36.52
C ASP A 443 -6.06 -8.06 -36.11
N TRP A 444 -6.40 -7.81 -34.85
CA TRP A 444 -6.56 -6.45 -34.32
C TRP A 444 -5.24 -5.67 -34.29
N ASN A 445 -4.12 -6.31 -33.94
CA ASN A 445 -2.78 -5.73 -34.02
C ASN A 445 -2.47 -5.24 -35.44
N ILE A 446 -2.72 -6.09 -36.44
CA ILE A 446 -2.47 -5.80 -37.86
C ILE A 446 -3.36 -4.66 -38.35
N ARG A 447 -4.66 -4.71 -38.04
CA ARG A 447 -5.64 -3.74 -38.54
C ARG A 447 -5.49 -2.37 -37.90
N ILE A 448 -5.26 -2.30 -36.59
CA ILE A 448 -5.00 -1.02 -35.90
C ILE A 448 -3.64 -0.46 -36.34
N GLY A 449 -2.56 -1.24 -36.28
CA GLY A 449 -1.21 -0.81 -36.64
C GLY A 449 -1.10 -0.28 -38.07
N SER A 450 -1.72 -0.97 -39.02
CA SER A 450 -1.85 -0.54 -40.41
C SER A 450 -2.67 0.75 -40.54
N ALA A 451 -3.84 0.82 -39.90
CA ALA A 451 -4.74 1.97 -40.03
C ALA A 451 -4.22 3.27 -39.38
N VAL A 452 -3.29 3.18 -38.42
CA VAL A 452 -2.57 4.34 -37.86
C VAL A 452 -1.19 4.57 -38.48
N GLY A 453 -0.71 3.64 -39.32
CA GLY A 453 0.58 3.76 -40.02
C GLY A 453 1.82 3.77 -39.11
N LYS A 454 1.77 3.08 -37.96
CA LYS A 454 2.89 3.04 -37.00
C LYS A 454 3.27 1.62 -36.59
N ASN A 455 4.55 1.27 -36.73
CA ASN A 455 5.17 0.07 -36.15
C ASN A 455 5.47 0.29 -34.66
N ASN A 456 5.67 -0.80 -33.91
CA ASN A 456 5.93 -0.78 -32.47
C ASN A 456 4.96 0.12 -31.68
N ILE A 457 3.66 -0.01 -31.93
CA ILE A 457 2.61 0.83 -31.33
C ILE A 457 1.62 0.04 -30.46
N ILE A 458 1.68 -1.28 -30.40
CA ILE A 458 0.70 -2.10 -29.66
C ILE A 458 1.29 -2.71 -28.38
N GLN A 459 0.58 -2.56 -27.26
CA GLN A 459 0.74 -3.40 -26.06
C GLN A 459 -0.19 -4.61 -26.23
N ALA A 460 0.38 -5.78 -26.44
CA ALA A 460 -0.37 -7.00 -26.72
C ALA A 460 -0.52 -7.89 -25.47
N GLY A 461 -1.69 -8.50 -25.29
CA GLY A 461 -1.99 -9.40 -24.16
C GLY A 461 -3.08 -8.87 -23.25
N ASN A 462 -2.70 -8.52 -22.01
CA ASN A 462 -3.56 -7.92 -20.97
C ASN A 462 -4.54 -8.91 -20.30
N TRP A 463 -4.11 -10.16 -20.17
CA TRP A 463 -4.82 -11.23 -19.44
C TRP A 463 -4.55 -11.16 -17.94
N ASN A 464 -5.43 -11.72 -17.09
CA ASN A 464 -5.25 -11.85 -15.64
C ASN A 464 -5.23 -13.32 -15.17
N GLN A 465 -5.84 -14.25 -15.91
CA GLN A 465 -5.65 -15.68 -15.70
C GLN A 465 -4.17 -16.04 -15.93
N ALA A 466 -3.54 -16.65 -14.93
CA ALA A 466 -2.11 -16.95 -14.96
C ALA A 466 -1.69 -17.89 -16.12
N PRO A 467 -0.50 -17.68 -16.71
CA PRO A 467 0.04 -18.51 -17.80
C PRO A 467 0.31 -19.96 -17.34
N PRO A 468 0.42 -20.94 -18.26
CA PRO A 468 0.68 -20.81 -19.70
C PRO A 468 -0.55 -20.59 -20.59
N GLN A 469 -1.76 -20.75 -20.07
CA GLN A 469 -2.97 -20.37 -20.80
C GLN A 469 -3.18 -18.86 -20.68
N TRP A 470 -3.58 -18.21 -21.77
CA TRP A 470 -3.67 -16.73 -21.81
C TRP A 470 -2.31 -16.06 -21.53
N GLY A 471 -1.22 -16.66 -22.01
CA GLY A 471 0.15 -16.13 -21.85
C GLY A 471 0.74 -15.56 -23.15
N ALA A 472 1.76 -14.72 -23.00
CA ALA A 472 2.50 -14.14 -24.12
C ALA A 472 3.18 -15.21 -24.98
N ALA A 473 3.69 -16.31 -24.40
CA ALA A 473 4.26 -17.43 -25.16
C ALA A 473 3.23 -18.06 -26.12
N GLN A 474 1.96 -18.14 -25.70
CA GLN A 474 0.87 -18.64 -26.54
C GLN A 474 0.54 -17.66 -27.69
N LEU A 475 0.51 -16.35 -27.41
CA LEU A 475 0.30 -15.34 -28.44
C LEU A 475 1.44 -15.32 -29.47
N ILE A 476 2.70 -15.31 -29.02
CA ILE A 476 3.90 -15.28 -29.88
C ILE A 476 3.93 -16.47 -30.86
N ALA A 477 3.42 -17.63 -30.45
CA ALA A 477 3.27 -18.83 -31.27
C ALA A 477 2.15 -18.75 -32.34
N LYS A 478 1.22 -17.80 -32.21
CA LYS A 478 0.18 -17.49 -33.22
C LYS A 478 0.53 -16.30 -34.10
N GLU A 479 1.42 -15.43 -33.65
CA GLU A 479 1.79 -14.21 -34.38
C GLU A 479 2.66 -14.47 -35.62
N ASN A 480 2.21 -13.93 -36.75
CA ASN A 480 3.01 -13.79 -37.97
C ASN A 480 3.90 -12.53 -37.93
N ALA A 481 4.82 -12.40 -38.89
CA ALA A 481 5.74 -11.25 -38.99
C ALA A 481 4.99 -9.90 -39.06
N THR A 482 3.84 -9.85 -39.74
CA THR A 482 3.02 -8.65 -39.89
C THR A 482 2.42 -8.17 -38.56
N SER A 483 2.02 -9.07 -37.65
CA SER A 483 1.62 -8.70 -36.28
C SER A 483 2.83 -8.22 -35.46
N LYS A 484 3.93 -8.99 -35.49
CA LYS A 484 5.13 -8.72 -34.66
C LYS A 484 5.76 -7.35 -34.92
N GLN A 485 5.63 -6.78 -36.12
CA GLN A 485 6.13 -5.43 -36.41
C GLN A 485 5.35 -4.33 -35.67
N TYR A 486 4.08 -4.57 -35.35
CA TYR A 486 3.21 -3.60 -34.67
C TYR A 486 3.31 -3.71 -33.14
N VAL A 487 3.73 -4.84 -32.58
CA VAL A 487 3.89 -5.02 -31.13
C VAL A 487 5.11 -4.27 -30.59
N ARG A 488 4.85 -3.36 -29.63
CA ARG A 488 5.85 -2.62 -28.85
C ARG A 488 6.38 -3.46 -27.68
N HIS A 489 5.47 -4.12 -26.96
CA HIS A 489 5.74 -5.00 -25.83
C HIS A 489 4.53 -5.88 -25.49
N TYR A 490 4.80 -6.95 -24.75
CA TYR A 490 3.78 -7.89 -24.28
C TYR A 490 3.43 -7.59 -22.82
N ALA A 491 2.16 -7.71 -22.47
CA ALA A 491 1.65 -7.34 -21.16
C ALA A 491 0.75 -8.42 -20.56
N HIS A 492 0.77 -8.49 -19.24
CA HIS A 492 -0.08 -9.36 -18.44
C HIS A 492 -0.52 -8.61 -17.17
N HIS A 493 -1.60 -9.05 -16.56
CA HIS A 493 -2.05 -8.59 -15.26
C HIS A 493 -1.74 -9.65 -14.19
N ASN A 494 -1.69 -9.22 -12.93
CA ASN A 494 -1.51 -10.15 -11.81
C ASN A 494 -2.03 -9.53 -10.51
N TYR A 495 -2.89 -10.25 -9.81
CA TYR A 495 -3.39 -9.91 -8.49
C TYR A 495 -3.20 -11.12 -7.56
N PRO A 496 -2.16 -11.15 -6.69
CA PRO A 496 -1.85 -12.33 -5.86
C PRO A 496 -3.00 -12.74 -4.92
N GLY A 497 -3.79 -11.77 -4.48
CA GLY A 497 -4.94 -11.98 -3.60
C GLY A 497 -4.54 -12.43 -2.20
N GLY A 498 -5.45 -13.14 -1.53
CA GLY A 498 -5.22 -13.71 -0.22
C GLY A 498 -5.33 -12.73 0.96
N ASP A 499 -4.73 -13.14 2.07
CA ASP A 499 -4.67 -12.39 3.32
C ASP A 499 -3.33 -11.63 3.45
N ILE A 500 -3.21 -10.80 4.49
CA ILE A 500 -2.00 -10.00 4.69
C ILE A 500 -0.76 -10.86 5.02
N GLN A 501 -0.94 -12.02 5.64
CA GLN A 501 0.17 -12.94 5.93
C GLN A 501 0.74 -13.59 4.66
N LYS A 502 -0.10 -13.82 3.64
CA LYS A 502 0.34 -14.31 2.33
C LYS A 502 1.05 -13.25 1.50
N LEU A 503 0.54 -12.01 1.47
CA LEU A 503 1.26 -10.90 0.83
C LEU A 503 2.57 -10.59 1.55
N GLN A 504 2.61 -10.73 2.89
CA GLN A 504 3.82 -10.59 3.68
C GLN A 504 4.68 -11.86 3.70
N SER A 505 4.94 -12.44 2.54
CA SER A 505 5.77 -13.65 2.40
C SER A 505 6.62 -13.56 1.14
N HIS A 506 7.92 -13.26 1.31
CA HIS A 506 8.84 -13.11 0.19
C HIS A 506 8.80 -14.29 -0.79
N SER A 507 8.78 -15.53 -0.29
CA SER A 507 8.73 -16.71 -1.14
C SER A 507 7.43 -16.87 -1.92
N GLN A 508 6.31 -16.33 -1.42
CA GLN A 508 5.07 -16.23 -2.20
C GLN A 508 5.16 -15.14 -3.25
N THR A 509 5.68 -13.94 -2.93
CA THR A 509 5.95 -12.87 -3.90
C THR A 509 6.90 -13.35 -5.01
N ALA A 510 8.01 -13.99 -4.63
CA ALA A 510 8.98 -14.56 -5.54
C ALA A 510 8.38 -15.66 -6.43
N SER A 511 7.56 -16.57 -5.90
CA SER A 511 6.90 -17.60 -6.71
C SER A 511 5.86 -17.00 -7.67
N ASN A 512 5.03 -16.07 -7.16
CA ASN A 512 3.98 -15.39 -7.92
C ASN A 512 4.52 -14.52 -9.06
N VAL A 513 5.75 -14.01 -8.97
CA VAL A 513 6.39 -13.21 -10.03
C VAL A 513 7.40 -14.03 -10.84
N ARG A 514 8.43 -14.59 -10.20
CA ARG A 514 9.53 -15.32 -10.87
C ARG A 514 9.04 -16.61 -11.52
N SER A 515 8.34 -17.45 -10.77
CA SER A 515 7.97 -18.79 -11.23
C SER A 515 6.77 -18.77 -12.17
N MET A 516 5.76 -17.93 -11.87
CA MET A 516 4.56 -17.79 -12.69
C MET A 516 4.87 -17.32 -14.11
N PHE A 517 5.65 -16.24 -14.27
CA PHE A 517 5.88 -15.62 -15.58
C PHE A 517 7.16 -16.08 -16.30
N ALA A 518 7.90 -17.04 -15.74
CA ALA A 518 9.18 -17.50 -16.30
C ALA A 518 9.10 -17.88 -17.79
N ALA A 519 8.06 -18.62 -18.19
CA ALA A 519 7.88 -19.09 -19.56
C ALA A 519 7.58 -17.94 -20.54
N ASP A 520 6.73 -17.00 -20.13
CA ASP A 520 6.36 -15.84 -20.96
C ASP A 520 7.52 -14.85 -21.09
N VAL A 521 8.20 -14.53 -19.99
CA VAL A 521 9.41 -13.69 -20.00
C VAL A 521 10.49 -14.32 -20.90
N ALA A 522 10.72 -15.63 -20.80
CA ALA A 522 11.67 -16.33 -21.66
C ALA A 522 11.26 -16.29 -23.13
N ALA A 523 9.99 -16.57 -23.45
CA ALA A 523 9.48 -16.55 -24.82
C ALA A 523 9.58 -15.14 -25.45
N VAL A 524 9.15 -14.10 -24.74
CA VAL A 524 9.25 -12.70 -25.18
C VAL A 524 10.72 -12.34 -25.46
N LYS A 525 11.61 -12.59 -24.48
CA LYS A 525 13.04 -12.26 -24.59
C LYS A 525 13.73 -12.99 -25.75
N GLN A 526 13.50 -14.29 -25.88
CA GLN A 526 14.21 -15.14 -26.85
C GLN A 526 13.64 -15.05 -28.27
N GLN A 527 12.34 -14.84 -28.43
CA GLN A 527 11.67 -14.95 -29.74
C GLN A 527 11.28 -13.61 -30.36
N THR A 528 11.35 -12.50 -29.61
CA THR A 528 10.86 -11.20 -30.06
C THR A 528 11.80 -10.03 -29.79
N GLY A 529 12.70 -10.14 -28.79
CA GLY A 529 13.55 -9.04 -28.33
C GLY A 529 12.77 -7.84 -27.77
N LYS A 530 11.47 -7.99 -27.48
CA LYS A 530 10.62 -6.95 -26.88
C LYS A 530 10.67 -6.99 -25.36
N GLU A 531 10.06 -5.99 -24.75
CA GLU A 531 9.83 -5.92 -23.31
C GLU A 531 8.61 -6.78 -22.91
N TYR A 532 8.63 -7.30 -21.68
CA TYR A 532 7.46 -7.82 -20.97
C TYR A 532 7.10 -6.87 -19.82
N VAL A 533 5.81 -6.62 -19.59
CA VAL A 533 5.32 -5.69 -18.55
C VAL A 533 4.15 -6.29 -17.77
N LEU A 534 3.99 -5.86 -16.53
CA LEU A 534 2.76 -6.07 -15.76
C LEU A 534 1.85 -4.84 -15.95
N GLY A 535 1.03 -4.86 -17.01
CA GLY A 535 0.19 -3.73 -17.46
C GLY A 535 -0.90 -3.31 -16.48
N GLU A 536 -1.26 -4.22 -15.57
CA GLU A 536 -2.14 -3.93 -14.43
C GLU A 536 -1.82 -4.87 -13.27
N THR A 537 -1.67 -4.34 -12.06
CA THR A 537 -1.48 -5.19 -10.88
C THR A 537 -1.92 -4.48 -9.62
N ASN A 538 -2.35 -5.24 -8.61
CA ASN A 538 -2.28 -4.82 -7.22
C ASN A 538 -2.42 -6.01 -6.26
N SER A 539 -2.41 -5.73 -4.95
CA SER A 539 -2.49 -6.71 -3.87
C SER A 539 -3.65 -7.72 -4.00
N VAL A 540 -4.88 -7.22 -4.13
CA VAL A 540 -6.11 -8.01 -4.27
C VAL A 540 -6.97 -7.35 -5.36
N SER A 541 -7.61 -8.14 -6.24
CA SER A 541 -8.44 -7.61 -7.33
C SER A 541 -9.75 -6.98 -6.83
N GLY A 542 -10.57 -6.45 -7.75
CA GLY A 542 -11.91 -5.91 -7.42
C GLY A 542 -11.89 -4.66 -6.54
N GLY A 543 -10.88 -3.79 -6.70
CA GLY A 543 -10.67 -2.60 -5.85
C GLY A 543 -9.92 -2.86 -4.55
N GLY A 544 -9.61 -4.12 -4.22
CA GLY A 544 -8.79 -4.51 -3.08
C GLY A 544 -9.56 -4.80 -1.78
N ALA A 545 -8.90 -5.46 -0.83
CA ALA A 545 -9.50 -5.88 0.43
C ALA A 545 -9.17 -4.91 1.58
N ALA A 546 -10.19 -4.46 2.32
CA ALA A 546 -10.09 -3.40 3.33
C ALA A 546 -9.11 -3.70 4.50
N ASN A 547 -8.93 -4.98 4.82
CA ASN A 547 -8.05 -5.48 5.88
C ASN A 547 -6.65 -5.90 5.37
N VAL A 548 -6.36 -5.72 4.08
CA VAL A 548 -5.13 -6.18 3.42
C VAL A 548 -4.49 -5.04 2.63
N SER A 549 -5.16 -4.60 1.57
CA SER A 549 -4.65 -3.65 0.58
C SER A 549 -4.21 -2.27 1.10
N PRO A 550 -4.88 -1.62 2.08
CA PRO A 550 -4.45 -0.29 2.56
C PRO A 550 -3.39 -0.38 3.68
N THR A 551 -2.92 -1.57 4.04
CA THR A 551 -2.06 -1.78 5.22
C THR A 551 -0.58 -1.52 4.92
N PHE A 552 0.22 -1.30 5.97
CA PHE A 552 1.68 -1.23 5.85
C PHE A 552 2.30 -2.54 5.33
N GLY A 553 1.70 -3.70 5.62
CA GLY A 553 2.17 -4.97 5.07
C GLY A 553 2.02 -5.06 3.55
N ALA A 554 0.96 -4.46 2.99
CA ALA A 554 0.81 -4.31 1.54
C ALA A 554 1.82 -3.32 0.95
N ALA A 555 2.38 -2.38 1.74
CA ALA A 555 3.47 -1.52 1.29
C ALA A 555 4.79 -2.29 1.14
N LEU A 556 5.13 -3.15 2.10
CA LEU A 556 6.30 -4.05 1.98
C LEU A 556 6.14 -4.97 0.76
N TRP A 557 4.98 -5.62 0.62
CA TRP A 557 4.65 -6.39 -0.56
C TRP A 557 4.80 -5.58 -1.87
N THR A 558 4.29 -4.35 -1.94
CA THR A 558 4.38 -3.49 -3.14
C THR A 558 5.83 -3.23 -3.56
N MET A 559 6.70 -3.01 -2.57
CA MET A 559 8.14 -2.77 -2.76
C MET A 559 8.84 -4.01 -3.31
N ASP A 560 8.76 -5.13 -2.59
CA ASP A 560 9.38 -6.40 -2.98
C ASP A 560 8.83 -6.92 -4.31
N TYR A 561 7.51 -6.85 -4.53
CA TYR A 561 6.87 -7.28 -5.77
C TYR A 561 7.42 -6.52 -6.99
N ALA A 562 7.54 -5.19 -6.90
CA ALA A 562 8.07 -4.38 -7.99
C ALA A 562 9.56 -4.63 -8.26
N LEU A 563 10.36 -4.78 -7.20
CA LEU A 563 11.78 -5.10 -7.33
C LEU A 563 12.00 -6.53 -7.85
N ARG A 564 11.16 -7.49 -7.45
CA ARG A 564 11.18 -8.86 -7.96
C ARG A 564 10.84 -8.89 -9.44
N ALA A 565 9.79 -8.20 -9.86
CA ALA A 565 9.39 -8.08 -11.25
C ALA A 565 10.58 -7.58 -12.10
N ALA A 566 11.18 -6.46 -11.70
CA ALA A 566 12.35 -5.89 -12.35
C ALA A 566 13.54 -6.88 -12.42
N ALA A 567 13.92 -7.52 -11.30
CA ALA A 567 14.97 -8.54 -11.24
C ALA A 567 14.69 -9.80 -12.09
N THR A 568 13.43 -10.04 -12.44
CA THR A 568 12.98 -11.15 -13.29
C THR A 568 12.73 -10.75 -14.75
N HIS A 569 13.33 -9.65 -15.23
CA HIS A 569 13.20 -9.13 -16.61
C HIS A 569 11.77 -8.69 -16.99
N ILE A 570 10.91 -8.39 -16.00
CA ILE A 570 9.66 -7.65 -16.21
C ILE A 570 9.99 -6.16 -16.13
N SER A 571 10.02 -5.50 -17.28
CA SER A 571 10.58 -4.14 -17.44
C SER A 571 9.82 -3.03 -16.72
N ARG A 572 8.48 -3.11 -16.69
CA ARG A 572 7.59 -2.11 -16.06
C ARG A 572 6.43 -2.79 -15.35
N THR A 573 6.05 -2.24 -14.19
CA THR A 573 4.91 -2.71 -13.37
C THR A 573 3.96 -1.56 -13.09
N TYR A 574 2.70 -1.67 -13.51
CA TYR A 574 1.70 -0.60 -13.41
C TYR A 574 0.67 -0.88 -12.30
N PHE A 575 0.78 -0.18 -11.18
CA PHE A 575 -0.13 -0.38 -10.04
C PHE A 575 -1.49 0.26 -10.30
N HIS A 576 -2.54 -0.55 -10.25
CA HIS A 576 -3.87 -0.15 -10.68
C HIS A 576 -4.56 0.81 -9.71
N HIS A 577 -5.36 1.71 -10.28
CA HIS A 577 -6.18 2.73 -9.64
C HIS A 577 -7.58 2.70 -10.25
N GLY A 578 -8.49 2.01 -9.54
CA GLY A 578 -9.90 1.84 -9.90
C GLY A 578 -10.76 3.07 -9.58
N THR A 579 -12.03 2.86 -9.24
CA THR A 579 -12.96 3.95 -8.90
C THR A 579 -12.43 4.84 -7.76
N VAL A 580 -12.35 6.16 -8.02
CA VAL A 580 -11.96 7.17 -7.02
C VAL A 580 -12.84 7.05 -5.77
N GLY A 581 -12.26 7.11 -4.57
CA GLY A 581 -12.96 6.88 -3.31
C GLY A 581 -13.28 5.40 -3.01
N ASN A 582 -13.57 4.57 -4.01
CA ASN A 582 -13.89 3.14 -3.85
C ASN A 582 -12.74 2.21 -4.27
N CYS A 583 -11.54 2.48 -3.75
CA CYS A 583 -10.34 1.71 -4.08
C CYS A 583 -9.43 1.55 -2.85
N GLN A 584 -9.35 0.34 -2.29
CA GLN A 584 -8.58 0.01 -1.08
C GLN A 584 -7.07 -0.07 -1.33
N TYR A 585 -6.66 -0.47 -2.54
CA TYR A 585 -5.26 -0.58 -2.90
C TYR A 585 -4.65 0.68 -3.53
N CYS A 586 -5.47 1.69 -3.81
CA CYS A 586 -5.01 2.91 -4.46
C CYS A 586 -3.99 3.64 -3.60
N PHE A 587 -2.95 4.13 -4.25
CA PHE A 587 -1.85 4.85 -3.62
C PHE A 587 -2.34 6.23 -3.15
N TRP A 588 -3.33 6.81 -3.82
CA TRP A 588 -3.99 8.06 -3.44
C TRP A 588 -5.46 8.11 -3.89
N GLY A 589 -6.16 9.22 -3.61
CA GLY A 589 -7.52 9.47 -4.11
C GLY A 589 -8.68 8.84 -3.31
N ARG A 590 -8.39 8.14 -2.20
CA ARG A 590 -9.42 7.61 -1.27
C ARG A 590 -9.48 8.31 0.09
N TYR A 591 -8.34 8.49 0.75
CA TYR A 591 -8.26 9.09 2.08
C TYR A 591 -7.40 10.36 2.07
N SER A 592 -6.12 10.17 1.74
CA SER A 592 -5.15 11.20 1.37
C SER A 592 -3.99 10.51 0.67
N MET A 593 -3.32 9.60 1.40
CA MET A 593 -2.26 8.71 0.91
C MET A 593 -2.47 7.29 1.45
N GLY A 594 -2.39 6.28 0.59
CA GLY A 594 -2.42 4.86 0.94
C GLY A 594 -1.03 4.34 1.28
N ALA A 595 -0.92 3.39 2.21
CA ALA A 595 0.36 2.82 2.60
C ALA A 595 1.19 2.23 1.43
N PRO A 596 0.58 1.56 0.42
CA PRO A 596 1.32 1.06 -0.75
C PRO A 596 2.17 2.08 -1.50
N TYR A 597 1.79 3.38 -1.50
CA TYR A 597 2.59 4.45 -2.11
C TYR A 597 4.02 4.51 -1.57
N TYR A 598 4.20 4.31 -0.26
CA TYR A 598 5.51 4.39 0.38
C TYR A 598 6.42 3.22 -0.03
N GLY A 599 5.84 2.03 -0.22
CA GLY A 599 6.56 0.86 -0.73
C GLY A 599 7.01 1.04 -2.18
N ALA A 600 6.10 1.48 -3.04
CA ALA A 600 6.43 1.83 -4.42
C ALA A 600 7.49 2.95 -4.48
N THR A 601 7.37 3.99 -3.64
CA THR A 601 8.36 5.08 -3.57
C THR A 601 9.74 4.58 -3.11
N ALA A 602 9.81 3.61 -2.20
CA ALA A 602 11.08 2.99 -1.81
C ALA A 602 11.72 2.20 -2.96
N ALA A 603 10.94 1.45 -3.75
CA ALA A 603 11.43 0.76 -4.94
C ALA A 603 11.88 1.73 -6.06
N VAL A 604 11.17 2.84 -6.26
CA VAL A 604 11.57 3.93 -7.16
C VAL A 604 12.88 4.59 -6.69
N ALA A 605 12.99 4.89 -5.39
CA ALA A 605 14.20 5.48 -4.82
C ALA A 605 15.41 4.55 -4.92
N LEU A 606 15.22 3.23 -4.77
CA LEU A 606 16.29 2.26 -5.01
C LEU A 606 16.73 2.29 -6.48
N THR A 607 15.79 2.17 -7.42
CA THR A 607 16.06 2.02 -8.87
C THR A 607 16.47 3.32 -9.58
N ALA A 608 16.28 4.49 -8.98
CA ALA A 608 16.62 5.79 -9.56
C ALA A 608 18.08 5.90 -10.03
N GLY A 609 18.29 6.07 -11.34
CA GLY A 609 19.61 6.17 -11.97
C GLY A 609 20.35 4.84 -12.19
N ALA A 610 19.78 3.71 -11.77
CA ALA A 610 20.34 2.40 -12.01
C ALA A 610 20.11 1.92 -13.46
N ARG A 611 20.96 0.99 -13.90
CA ARG A 611 20.88 0.31 -15.21
C ARG A 611 20.61 -1.18 -15.11
N THR A 612 20.90 -1.79 -13.96
CA THR A 612 20.81 -3.24 -13.80
C THR A 612 20.46 -3.61 -12.36
N ILE A 613 19.66 -4.67 -12.20
CA ILE A 613 19.23 -5.23 -10.91
C ILE A 613 19.29 -6.78 -10.94
N PRO A 614 20.08 -7.39 -10.05
CA PRO A 614 19.85 -8.75 -9.58
C PRO A 614 19.02 -8.79 -8.29
N ALA A 615 18.34 -9.92 -8.08
CA ALA A 615 18.04 -10.41 -6.75
C ALA A 615 19.20 -11.32 -6.29
N LEU A 616 19.63 -11.19 -5.03
CA LEU A 616 20.71 -12.00 -4.45
C LEU A 616 20.21 -13.33 -3.86
N ASP A 617 18.90 -13.46 -3.66
CA ASP A 617 18.22 -14.67 -3.22
C ASP A 617 17.63 -15.47 -4.41
N ASP A 618 17.30 -16.75 -4.19
CA ASP A 618 16.59 -17.60 -5.16
C ASP A 618 15.06 -17.52 -5.05
N GLY A 619 14.53 -16.82 -4.03
CA GLY A 619 13.12 -16.70 -3.68
C GLY A 619 12.64 -17.72 -2.66
N SER A 620 13.51 -18.51 -2.05
CA SER A 620 13.15 -19.44 -0.96
C SER A 620 13.30 -18.81 0.44
N ALA A 621 14.10 -17.76 0.57
CA ALA A 621 14.36 -17.04 1.82
C ALA A 621 13.11 -16.28 2.34
N LYS A 622 13.17 -15.83 3.60
CA LYS A 622 12.15 -14.92 4.18
C LYS A 622 12.42 -13.47 3.83
N GLU A 623 13.65 -13.18 3.43
CA GLU A 623 14.20 -11.88 3.11
C GLU A 623 14.47 -11.81 1.60
N GLY A 624 13.97 -10.75 0.96
CA GLY A 624 14.29 -10.43 -0.43
C GLY A 624 15.43 -9.42 -0.47
N VAL A 625 16.46 -9.66 -1.28
CA VAL A 625 17.65 -8.78 -1.34
C VAL A 625 17.94 -8.35 -2.76
N TYR A 626 17.93 -7.04 -2.97
CA TYR A 626 18.09 -6.39 -4.26
C TYR A 626 19.28 -5.44 -4.24
N VAL A 627 20.13 -5.53 -5.25
CA VAL A 627 21.26 -4.60 -5.45
C VAL A 627 21.08 -3.94 -6.80
N VAL A 628 21.41 -2.66 -6.90
CA VAL A 628 21.34 -1.92 -8.16
C VAL A 628 22.70 -1.41 -8.58
N PHE A 629 22.92 -1.44 -9.89
CA PHE A 629 24.20 -1.13 -10.53
C PHE A 629 24.05 0.06 -11.48
N ASP A 630 25.07 0.91 -11.52
CA ASP A 630 25.12 2.09 -12.38
C ASP A 630 25.46 1.75 -13.85
N GLY A 631 25.68 2.78 -14.69
CA GLY A 631 26.06 2.59 -16.10
C GLY A 631 27.49 2.10 -16.33
N GLU A 632 28.36 2.15 -15.31
CA GLU A 632 29.70 1.54 -15.31
C GLU A 632 29.65 0.11 -14.75
N GLY A 633 28.46 -0.35 -14.34
CA GLY A 633 28.22 -1.68 -13.77
C GLY A 633 28.71 -1.82 -12.34
N ARG A 634 28.83 -0.74 -11.56
CA ARG A 634 29.19 -0.75 -10.13
C ARG A 634 27.97 -0.79 -9.22
N ALA A 635 28.01 -1.59 -8.15
CA ALA A 635 26.97 -1.56 -7.12
C ALA A 635 26.98 -0.21 -6.38
N PHE A 636 25.81 0.42 -6.20
CA PHE A 636 25.72 1.73 -5.53
C PHE A 636 24.54 1.89 -4.56
N ARG A 637 23.51 1.03 -4.62
CA ARG A 637 22.50 0.90 -3.55
C ARG A 637 22.07 -0.55 -3.37
N LEU A 638 21.62 -0.87 -2.16
CA LEU A 638 21.07 -2.16 -1.76
C LEU A 638 19.75 -1.92 -1.01
N LEU A 639 18.80 -2.83 -1.21
CA LEU A 639 17.60 -2.95 -0.39
C LEU A 639 17.44 -4.40 0.08
N MET A 640 17.09 -4.55 1.36
CA MET A 640 16.72 -5.83 1.95
C MET A 640 15.35 -5.67 2.59
N ASP A 641 14.36 -6.42 2.10
CA ASP A 641 13.05 -6.53 2.76
C ASP A 641 13.07 -7.74 3.71
N ASN A 642 12.41 -7.60 4.86
CA ASN A 642 12.33 -8.65 5.86
C ASN A 642 10.89 -8.86 6.33
N TYR A 643 10.29 -9.94 5.85
CA TYR A 643 8.92 -10.33 6.11
C TYR A 643 8.74 -11.12 7.42
N LEU A 644 9.50 -10.82 8.48
CA LEU A 644 9.34 -11.47 9.79
C LEU A 644 8.06 -11.04 10.52
N PHE A 645 6.92 -11.49 9.98
CA PHE A 645 5.63 -11.50 10.65
C PHE A 645 5.72 -12.46 11.84
N LEU A 646 5.84 -11.92 13.05
CA LEU A 646 5.83 -12.69 14.30
C LEU A 646 4.38 -12.98 14.71
N PRO A 647 3.86 -14.22 14.55
CA PRO A 647 2.49 -14.53 14.93
C PRO A 647 2.37 -14.53 16.46
N GLY A 648 1.45 -13.75 17.01
CA GLY A 648 1.18 -13.70 18.46
C GLY A 648 1.45 -12.35 19.15
N ALA A 649 1.90 -11.32 18.43
CA ALA A 649 1.84 -9.95 18.92
C ALA A 649 0.45 -9.34 18.60
N VAL A 650 -0.37 -9.17 19.64
CA VAL A 650 -1.73 -8.59 19.63
C VAL A 650 -2.85 -9.54 19.15
N SER A 651 -3.58 -10.07 20.14
CA SER A 651 -5.00 -10.44 20.08
C SER A 651 -5.68 -9.93 21.35
#